data_AF-A0A850MDS9-F1
#
_entry.id   AF-A0A850MDS9-F1
#
_cell.length_a   1.000
_cell.length_b   1.000
_cell.length_c   1.000
_cell.angle_alpha   90.00
_cell.angle_beta   90.00
_cell.angle_gamma   90.00
#
_symmetry.space_group_name_H-M   'P 1'
#
loop_
_entity.id
_entity.type
_entity.pdbx_description
1 polymer ?
#
loop_
_entity_poly.entity_id
_entity_poly.type
_entity_poly.pdbx_seq_one_letter_code
_entity_poly.pdbx_strand_id
1 'polypeptide(L)'
;MRKIVKVISVMLTLSLLLMATYSLNQPKDSVQLNASSEELRIKADPPFNISKNADFETYKSQGNGSAGNPYILENYVINASGLGVDGILINNTDSYFILRNCTIIDVNIGGGSGIRLDNVTHATLVNNTVTNNPYGIMLSQSHNNTLLNNNATKNWLGINIYSSENNTINENTANNCTTTGIRLTTNSINNTLHNNTANYNTDNGIYLYTNCDGNTLTNNTANYNTYSIILSFSCDNNSLTKNTANHNAYGLYLDNNNHNNTLTDNTANYNTALGIHLNDLSNDNSLTNNTANHNNFGIFLNNNVDKNTLTNNTANHNTQHGIHLNDQCNDNSLTNNTANHNAYGFYLNSNNHNNTLSNNTANHNTQHGIRLNYNCDGNTLTNNTVYNNTQWGIFLWDRCDYNNISYNYIINNDGGILLSSSVYNVVTWNLLMNNTPPPIQVDSPGNVIENNIYNETTIKITQNIDFETYKTYGNGSASNPYVIEDISVYGVATCGIGIDIQNTDAHFILRNLTISFPFTVGMKLVNVTNGEIVNNSISEIKGSNGMNGGTDQSGTTGTQGIGIALTNCTYIAISSNNIFNILGGNGGKGGDGSSNNPGQKGGDGNKASGIYLKDSADCLISHNTLSSINGGSGGNGGKGSDTSELFMDGYIGGKGSMGGGSSGIYIESSLNVTNDWNVIKNIFGGDGGIGGAGGDSFFSIGGAGGAGGAGGNITSGIHFGGSMNVTNGWNVIKNVTGGAGGAGGAGGLGLISNGANGGNGKGGMEYGILLDNSNNSVNIFNSIYCQNNTDNGMNNKWDDGNIGNYWSYYSGMDVNPYDGIGDTPHFLNGTANSKDNKPVMFPFGSDFDGDGLNNSEEYALGMDGYRTNVTTPDSDYDEISDYWEFQWGTNPTNPDTDGDGLNDSAEVFIYPTNATNPDTDGDGLNDGDEIITHTTDPLDADTDDDLLPDKWEVDNALSPINALDASLDIEMDGLINIQEYYYNTDPRDFDSDEDGHSDGAEVAAGTDPLDQYDFPSPPEPESILLELSILIGCIAIAAAIVIYGILQRSRPIAAPPTSPKQVPPNKKQPIKTTQ
;
A
#
# COMPACT_ATOMS: atom_id res chain seq x y z
N MET A 1 6.56 25.24 -18.65
CA MET A 1 5.29 25.33 -19.41
C MET A 1 5.44 25.66 -20.91
N ARG A 2 6.11 26.74 -21.35
CA ARG A 2 6.21 27.06 -22.81
C ARG A 2 7.10 26.13 -23.67
N LYS A 3 7.98 25.31 -23.09
CA LYS A 3 8.78 24.31 -23.83
C LYS A 3 8.07 22.95 -23.99
N ILE A 4 7.19 22.58 -23.06
CA ILE A 4 6.38 21.34 -23.12
C ILE A 4 5.24 21.49 -24.15
N VAL A 5 4.64 22.67 -24.26
CA VAL A 5 3.62 22.98 -25.28
C VAL A 5 4.19 22.94 -26.71
N LYS A 6 5.48 23.23 -26.91
CA LYS A 6 6.13 23.14 -28.24
C LYS A 6 6.46 21.69 -28.64
N VAL A 7 6.74 20.80 -27.69
CA VAL A 7 6.99 19.38 -27.97
C VAL A 7 5.67 18.65 -28.26
N ILE A 8 4.60 18.97 -27.51
CA ILE A 8 3.26 18.43 -27.76
C ILE A 8 2.67 18.97 -29.07
N SER A 9 2.91 20.24 -29.42
CA SER A 9 2.46 20.81 -30.70
C SER A 9 3.18 20.20 -31.91
N VAL A 10 4.47 19.85 -31.80
CA VAL A 10 5.20 19.21 -32.90
C VAL A 10 4.79 17.74 -33.06
N MET A 11 4.50 17.05 -31.95
CA MET A 11 3.96 15.68 -31.99
C MET A 11 2.50 15.62 -32.46
N LEU A 12 1.65 16.60 -32.11
CA LEU A 12 0.30 16.71 -32.67
C LEU A 12 0.32 17.07 -34.17
N THR A 13 1.25 17.90 -34.62
CA THR A 13 1.36 18.20 -36.06
C THR A 13 1.93 17.05 -36.87
N LEU A 14 2.73 16.15 -36.26
CA LEU A 14 3.22 14.95 -36.94
C LEU A 14 2.17 13.82 -36.96
N SER A 15 1.32 13.72 -35.93
CA SER A 15 0.20 12.79 -35.90
C SER A 15 -0.98 13.24 -36.76
N LEU A 16 -1.25 14.55 -36.88
CA LEU A 16 -2.21 15.09 -37.84
C LEU A 16 -1.72 15.05 -39.29
N LEU A 17 -0.40 15.07 -39.54
CA LEU A 17 0.14 14.85 -40.89
C LEU A 17 0.11 13.37 -41.30
N LEU A 18 0.16 12.43 -40.34
CA LEU A 18 -0.05 11.00 -40.59
C LEU A 18 -1.54 10.62 -40.71
N MET A 19 -2.44 11.30 -39.99
CA MET A 19 -3.90 11.09 -40.12
C MET A 19 -4.49 11.75 -41.38
N ALA A 20 -3.86 12.80 -41.92
CA ALA A 20 -4.24 13.41 -43.19
C ALA A 20 -3.86 12.57 -44.43
N THR A 21 -3.10 11.49 -44.25
CA THR A 21 -2.88 10.47 -45.31
C THR A 21 -3.77 9.24 -45.18
N TYR A 22 -4.67 9.18 -44.19
CA TYR A 22 -5.53 8.00 -43.94
C TYR A 22 -7.04 8.28 -43.99
N SER A 23 -7.46 9.50 -44.33
CA SER A 23 -8.87 9.85 -44.57
C SER A 23 -9.03 10.58 -45.90
N LEU A 24 -8.71 9.89 -46.99
CA LEU A 24 -9.04 10.27 -48.37
C LEU A 24 -8.90 9.01 -49.26
N ASN A 25 -9.69 7.98 -48.97
CA ASN A 25 -10.02 6.94 -49.93
C ASN A 25 -11.50 6.58 -49.82
N GLN A 26 -12.33 7.59 -50.11
CA GLN A 26 -13.58 7.33 -50.81
C GLN A 26 -13.21 6.64 -52.14
N PRO A 27 -13.91 5.56 -52.58
CA PRO A 27 -13.66 4.96 -53.87
C PRO A 27 -14.19 5.89 -54.97
N LYS A 28 -13.38 6.86 -55.34
CA LYS A 28 -13.49 7.63 -56.58
C LYS A 28 -12.08 7.84 -57.11
N ASP A 29 -11.54 6.78 -57.67
CA ASP A 29 -11.18 6.83 -59.07
C ASP A 29 -11.62 5.51 -59.69
N SER A 30 -12.59 5.63 -60.59
CA SER A 30 -12.57 4.85 -61.80
C SER A 30 -11.17 4.99 -62.39
N VAL A 31 -10.28 4.05 -62.05
CA VAL A 31 -9.17 3.74 -62.92
C VAL A 31 -9.85 3.44 -64.25
N GLN A 32 -9.72 4.36 -65.19
CA GLN A 32 -9.78 3.97 -66.58
C GLN A 32 -8.78 2.82 -66.68
N LEU A 33 -9.32 1.61 -66.83
CA LEU A 33 -8.64 0.55 -67.54
C LEU A 33 -8.11 1.22 -68.80
N ASN A 34 -6.82 1.56 -68.81
CA ASN A 34 -6.11 1.60 -70.06
C ASN A 34 -6.46 0.26 -70.72
N ALA A 35 -7.02 0.35 -71.92
CA ALA A 35 -7.58 -0.73 -72.71
C ALA A 35 -6.50 -1.71 -73.20
N SER A 36 -5.58 -2.13 -72.34
CA SER A 36 -4.45 -3.01 -72.64
C SER A 36 -4.24 -4.15 -71.64
N SER A 37 -5.17 -4.39 -70.70
CA SER A 37 -5.10 -5.55 -69.77
C SER A 37 -6.14 -6.66 -70.03
N GLU A 38 -7.00 -6.51 -71.04
CA GLU A 38 -7.81 -7.64 -71.53
C GLU A 38 -6.96 -8.67 -72.29
N GLU A 39 -5.75 -8.31 -72.73
CA GLU A 39 -4.88 -9.17 -73.55
C GLU A 39 -4.02 -10.20 -72.76
N LEU A 40 -4.06 -10.21 -71.41
CA LEU A 40 -3.25 -11.13 -70.58
C LEU A 40 -4.07 -12.11 -69.70
N ARG A 41 -5.41 -12.03 -69.72
CA ARG A 41 -6.27 -12.91 -68.92
C ARG A 41 -6.53 -14.23 -69.66
N ILE A 42 -6.17 -15.36 -69.04
CA ILE A 42 -6.39 -16.69 -69.62
C ILE A 42 -7.76 -17.19 -69.19
N LYS A 43 -8.71 -17.23 -70.13
CA LYS A 43 -9.99 -17.89 -69.88
C LYS A 43 -9.76 -19.41 -69.86
N ALA A 44 -10.15 -20.08 -68.78
CA ALA A 44 -10.12 -21.54 -68.68
C ALA A 44 -11.53 -22.05 -68.36
N ASP A 45 -11.94 -23.10 -69.07
CA ASP A 45 -13.18 -23.80 -68.78
C ASP A 45 -12.96 -24.75 -67.59
N PRO A 46 -13.77 -24.68 -66.53
CA PRO A 46 -13.68 -25.61 -65.41
C PRO A 46 -14.05 -27.06 -65.81
N PRO A 47 -13.53 -28.09 -65.11
CA PRO A 47 -12.67 -27.97 -63.92
C PRO A 47 -11.19 -27.78 -64.28
N PHE A 48 -10.54 -26.83 -63.60
CA PHE A 48 -9.09 -26.70 -63.61
C PHE A 48 -8.52 -27.68 -62.57
N ASN A 49 -8.14 -28.88 -63.00
CA ASN A 49 -7.79 -30.00 -62.11
C ASN A 49 -6.34 -30.46 -62.31
N ILE A 50 -5.57 -30.47 -61.21
CA ILE A 50 -4.21 -31.03 -61.12
C ILE A 50 -4.27 -32.16 -60.09
N SER A 51 -4.11 -33.40 -60.56
CA SER A 51 -4.24 -34.61 -59.74
C SER A 51 -2.94 -35.34 -59.44
N LYS A 52 -1.84 -34.92 -60.09
CA LYS A 52 -0.48 -35.44 -59.95
C LYS A 52 0.52 -34.44 -60.53
N ASN A 53 1.79 -34.54 -60.15
CA ASN A 53 2.84 -33.60 -60.56
C ASN A 53 2.98 -33.44 -62.10
N ALA A 54 2.71 -34.49 -62.87
CA ALA A 54 2.76 -34.43 -64.33
C ALA A 54 1.66 -33.54 -64.96
N ASP A 55 0.58 -33.26 -64.23
CA ASP A 55 -0.54 -32.47 -64.76
C ASP A 55 -0.17 -30.99 -64.88
N PHE A 56 0.78 -30.47 -64.09
CA PHE A 56 1.24 -29.07 -64.16
C PHE A 56 1.72 -28.67 -65.56
N GLU A 57 2.48 -29.54 -66.23
CA GLU A 57 2.99 -29.33 -67.60
C GLU A 57 1.86 -29.14 -68.63
N THR A 58 0.66 -29.64 -68.34
CA THR A 58 -0.51 -29.55 -69.21
C THR A 58 -1.15 -28.15 -69.20
N TYR A 59 -0.89 -27.35 -68.16
CA TYR A 59 -1.48 -26.03 -67.95
C TYR A 59 -0.54 -24.86 -68.24
N LYS A 60 0.47 -25.04 -69.11
CA LYS A 60 1.46 -24.00 -69.47
C LYS A 60 2.20 -23.43 -68.24
N SER A 61 2.49 -24.26 -67.25
CA SER A 61 3.31 -23.84 -66.11
C SER A 61 4.73 -23.48 -66.56
N GLN A 62 5.31 -22.42 -65.98
CA GLN A 62 6.75 -22.21 -65.99
C GLN A 62 7.33 -22.84 -64.72
N GLY A 63 8.56 -23.36 -64.77
CA GLY A 63 9.23 -23.96 -63.63
C GLY A 63 9.27 -25.48 -63.66
N ASN A 64 9.87 -26.10 -62.63
CA ASN A 64 10.01 -27.56 -62.54
C ASN A 64 9.51 -28.15 -61.20
N GLY A 65 8.79 -27.36 -60.40
CA GLY A 65 8.20 -27.81 -59.13
C GLY A 65 9.19 -27.92 -57.96
N SER A 66 10.43 -27.47 -58.12
CA SER A 66 11.41 -27.41 -57.01
C SER A 66 11.33 -26.09 -56.25
N ALA A 67 11.84 -26.04 -55.01
CA ALA A 67 11.85 -24.83 -54.19
C ALA A 67 12.51 -23.61 -54.89
N GLY A 68 13.58 -23.86 -55.66
CA GLY A 68 14.30 -22.82 -56.40
C GLY A 68 13.64 -22.45 -57.75
N ASN A 69 12.68 -23.24 -58.23
CA ASN A 69 12.02 -23.04 -59.51
C ASN A 69 10.59 -23.64 -59.50
N PRO A 70 9.67 -23.05 -58.72
CA PRO A 70 8.31 -23.57 -58.54
C PRO A 70 7.50 -23.51 -59.83
N TYR A 71 6.47 -24.36 -59.95
CA TYR A 71 5.50 -24.21 -61.03
C TYR A 71 4.73 -22.88 -60.89
N ILE A 72 4.52 -22.14 -61.97
CA ILE A 72 3.79 -20.86 -61.95
C ILE A 72 2.48 -21.00 -62.73
N LEU A 73 1.36 -20.76 -62.05
CA LEU A 73 0.00 -20.67 -62.59
C LEU A 73 -0.52 -19.24 -62.38
N GLU A 74 -0.78 -18.49 -63.46
CA GLU A 74 -1.11 -17.07 -63.31
C GLU A 74 -2.14 -16.51 -64.30
N ASN A 75 -2.85 -15.46 -63.87
CA ASN A 75 -3.76 -14.65 -64.67
C ASN A 75 -4.98 -15.41 -65.24
N TYR A 76 -5.39 -16.51 -64.61
CA TYR A 76 -6.59 -17.25 -65.02
C TYR A 76 -7.87 -16.53 -64.60
N VAL A 77 -8.88 -16.56 -65.47
CA VAL A 77 -10.25 -16.16 -65.13
C VAL A 77 -11.15 -17.36 -65.35
N ILE A 78 -11.72 -17.87 -64.26
CA ILE A 78 -12.56 -19.08 -64.23
C ILE A 78 -13.95 -18.67 -63.73
N ASN A 79 -14.96 -18.96 -64.52
CA ASN A 79 -16.36 -18.87 -64.11
C ASN A 79 -16.93 -20.29 -64.10
N ALA A 80 -17.33 -20.77 -62.92
CA ALA A 80 -17.82 -22.13 -62.71
C ALA A 80 -19.35 -22.22 -62.54
N SER A 81 -20.08 -21.25 -63.10
CA SER A 81 -21.54 -21.18 -63.00
C SER A 81 -22.21 -22.45 -63.52
N GLY A 82 -22.98 -23.12 -62.64
CA GLY A 82 -23.88 -24.21 -63.01
C GLY A 82 -23.27 -25.61 -63.10
N LEU A 83 -22.04 -25.80 -62.60
CA LEU A 83 -21.30 -27.07 -62.78
C LEU A 83 -21.16 -27.93 -61.51
N GLY A 84 -21.36 -27.37 -60.31
CA GLY A 84 -21.26 -28.12 -59.05
C GLY A 84 -19.87 -28.71 -58.74
N VAL A 85 -18.80 -28.22 -59.38
CA VAL A 85 -17.40 -28.67 -59.23
C VAL A 85 -16.52 -27.53 -58.73
N ASP A 86 -15.35 -27.86 -58.16
CA ASP A 86 -14.36 -26.86 -57.78
C ASP A 86 -13.90 -26.02 -59.00
N GLY A 87 -13.64 -24.72 -58.79
CA GLY A 87 -13.09 -23.85 -59.82
C GLY A 87 -11.66 -24.25 -60.18
N ILE A 88 -10.80 -24.32 -59.17
CA ILE A 88 -9.45 -24.90 -59.21
C ILE A 88 -9.37 -26.00 -58.15
N LEU A 89 -9.03 -27.22 -58.57
CA LEU A 89 -8.70 -28.33 -57.69
C LEU A 89 -7.25 -28.74 -57.92
N ILE A 90 -6.43 -28.69 -56.86
CA ILE A 90 -5.08 -29.23 -56.85
C ILE A 90 -5.03 -30.25 -55.73
N ASN A 91 -4.64 -31.49 -56.05
CA ASN A 91 -4.57 -32.55 -55.05
C ASN A 91 -3.33 -33.43 -55.18
N ASN A 92 -2.95 -34.04 -54.05
CA ASN A 92 -1.89 -35.05 -53.93
C ASN A 92 -0.56 -34.61 -54.55
N THR A 93 -0.07 -33.44 -54.17
CA THR A 93 1.20 -32.90 -54.68
C THR A 93 2.04 -32.29 -53.57
N ASP A 94 3.33 -32.56 -53.66
CA ASP A 94 4.41 -32.00 -52.83
C ASP A 94 5.29 -31.00 -53.60
N SER A 95 4.99 -30.79 -54.88
CA SER A 95 5.73 -29.88 -55.75
C SER A 95 5.48 -28.44 -55.33
N TYR A 96 6.53 -27.62 -55.34
CA TYR A 96 6.41 -26.19 -55.10
C TYR A 96 5.67 -25.54 -56.27
N PHE A 97 4.62 -24.79 -55.99
CA PHE A 97 3.91 -24.01 -57.00
C PHE A 97 3.38 -22.68 -56.50
N ILE A 98 3.25 -21.72 -57.41
CA ILE A 98 2.69 -20.39 -57.19
C ILE A 98 1.43 -20.26 -58.03
N LEU A 99 0.29 -20.02 -57.38
CA LEU A 99 -0.97 -19.65 -58.02
C LEU A 99 -1.22 -18.16 -57.78
N ARG A 100 -1.17 -17.32 -58.82
CA ARG A 100 -1.24 -15.86 -58.64
C ARG A 100 -2.13 -15.10 -59.62
N ASN A 101 -2.71 -14.00 -59.15
CA ASN A 101 -3.52 -13.08 -59.95
C ASN A 101 -4.70 -13.76 -60.67
N CYS A 102 -5.22 -14.87 -60.15
CA CYS A 102 -6.35 -15.57 -60.74
C CYS A 102 -7.67 -15.00 -60.20
N THR A 103 -8.73 -15.02 -61.02
CA THR A 103 -10.09 -14.63 -60.65
C THR A 103 -11.03 -15.81 -60.81
N ILE A 104 -11.68 -16.24 -59.73
CA ILE A 104 -12.60 -17.38 -59.71
C ILE A 104 -13.97 -16.93 -59.19
N ILE A 105 -15.01 -17.13 -60.00
CA ILE A 105 -16.37 -16.66 -59.71
C ILE A 105 -17.44 -17.73 -59.92
N ASP A 106 -18.50 -17.62 -59.13
CA ASP A 106 -19.81 -18.25 -59.32
C ASP A 106 -19.79 -19.79 -59.41
N VAL A 107 -19.07 -20.51 -58.54
CA VAL A 107 -19.20 -21.98 -58.36
C VAL A 107 -20.60 -22.31 -57.78
N ASN A 108 -21.66 -22.19 -58.57
CA ASN A 108 -23.03 -22.22 -58.06
C ASN A 108 -23.54 -23.67 -57.84
N ILE A 109 -24.22 -23.88 -56.70
CA ILE A 109 -24.97 -25.07 -56.23
C ILE A 109 -24.24 -26.43 -56.36
N GLY A 110 -23.73 -26.97 -55.25
CA GLY A 110 -23.14 -28.33 -55.21
C GLY A 110 -22.02 -28.58 -54.18
N GLY A 111 -21.55 -27.55 -53.46
CA GLY A 111 -20.52 -27.70 -52.41
C GLY A 111 -19.06 -27.56 -52.90
N GLY A 112 -18.84 -27.15 -54.15
CA GLY A 112 -17.50 -26.86 -54.69
C GLY A 112 -16.87 -25.59 -54.10
N SER A 113 -15.55 -25.53 -54.16
CA SER A 113 -14.71 -24.41 -53.72
C SER A 113 -14.22 -23.60 -54.93
N GLY A 114 -13.97 -22.31 -54.76
CA GLY A 114 -13.29 -21.51 -55.77
C GLY A 114 -11.87 -22.04 -56.03
N ILE A 115 -11.09 -22.20 -54.96
CA ILE A 115 -9.80 -22.89 -54.98
C ILE A 115 -9.80 -23.96 -53.87
N ARG A 116 -9.50 -25.21 -54.22
CA ARG A 116 -9.32 -26.32 -53.29
C ARG A 116 -7.93 -26.92 -53.42
N LEU A 117 -7.21 -26.96 -52.29
CA LEU A 117 -6.01 -27.76 -52.08
C LEU A 117 -6.39 -28.96 -51.22
N ASP A 118 -6.10 -30.17 -51.69
CA ASP A 118 -6.42 -31.41 -50.98
C ASP A 118 -5.19 -32.34 -50.93
N ASN A 119 -4.66 -32.59 -49.73
CA ASN A 119 -3.38 -33.30 -49.55
C ASN A 119 -2.23 -32.63 -50.34
N VAL A 120 -2.03 -31.33 -50.10
CA VAL A 120 -1.03 -30.50 -50.80
C VAL A 120 -0.03 -29.90 -49.82
N THR A 121 1.24 -29.83 -50.21
CA THR A 121 2.27 -29.08 -49.49
C THR A 121 3.06 -28.17 -50.41
N HIS A 122 3.66 -27.10 -49.86
CA HIS A 122 4.48 -26.10 -50.56
C HIS A 122 3.76 -25.25 -51.62
N ALA A 123 2.43 -25.10 -51.52
CA ALA A 123 1.68 -24.17 -52.35
C ALA A 123 1.86 -22.72 -51.90
N THR A 124 1.92 -21.78 -52.85
CA THR A 124 1.91 -20.33 -52.60
C THR A 124 0.78 -19.67 -53.42
N LEU A 125 -0.29 -19.26 -52.76
CA LEU A 125 -1.44 -18.58 -53.37
C LEU A 125 -1.31 -17.08 -53.14
N VAL A 126 -1.21 -16.28 -54.20
CA VAL A 126 -0.92 -14.83 -54.08
C VAL A 126 -1.86 -13.97 -54.92
N ASN A 127 -2.46 -12.92 -54.34
CA ASN A 127 -3.26 -11.93 -55.08
C ASN A 127 -4.43 -12.54 -55.89
N ASN A 128 -4.99 -13.68 -55.46
CA ASN A 128 -6.14 -14.27 -56.15
C ASN A 128 -7.44 -13.64 -55.66
N THR A 129 -8.42 -13.49 -56.55
CA THR A 129 -9.77 -13.02 -56.22
C THR A 129 -10.76 -14.18 -56.39
N VAL A 130 -11.45 -14.53 -55.31
CA VAL A 130 -12.38 -15.66 -55.24
C VAL A 130 -13.70 -15.20 -54.62
N THR A 131 -14.78 -15.11 -55.40
CA THR A 131 -16.06 -14.52 -54.94
C THR A 131 -17.29 -15.28 -55.43
N ASN A 132 -18.37 -15.23 -54.65
CA ASN A 132 -19.66 -15.88 -54.94
C ASN A 132 -19.59 -17.42 -55.03
N ASN A 133 -18.75 -18.05 -54.21
CA ASN A 133 -18.59 -19.50 -54.14
C ASN A 133 -19.08 -20.05 -52.78
N PRO A 134 -19.46 -21.34 -52.68
CA PRO A 134 -19.74 -21.98 -51.40
C PRO A 134 -18.53 -21.90 -50.46
N TYR A 135 -17.36 -22.34 -50.91
CA TYR A 135 -16.09 -22.10 -50.24
C TYR A 135 -15.23 -21.22 -51.13
N GLY A 136 -14.61 -20.16 -50.60
CA GLY A 136 -13.65 -19.36 -51.35
C GLY A 136 -12.36 -20.15 -51.60
N ILE A 137 -11.51 -20.24 -50.58
CA ILE A 137 -10.27 -21.01 -50.61
C ILE A 137 -10.36 -22.11 -49.55
N MET A 138 -10.15 -23.38 -49.92
CA MET A 138 -10.18 -24.51 -49.00
C MET A 138 -8.85 -25.27 -49.02
N LEU A 139 -8.29 -25.49 -47.84
CA LEU A 139 -7.15 -26.38 -47.59
C LEU A 139 -7.66 -27.57 -46.79
N SER A 140 -7.56 -28.77 -47.36
CA SER A 140 -7.95 -30.04 -46.74
C SER A 140 -6.70 -30.91 -46.63
N GLN A 141 -6.37 -31.37 -45.42
CA GLN A 141 -5.18 -32.21 -45.16
C GLN A 141 -3.91 -31.66 -45.82
N SER A 142 -3.78 -30.33 -45.85
CA SER A 142 -2.75 -29.62 -46.63
C SER A 142 -1.84 -28.87 -45.68
N HIS A 143 -0.54 -29.02 -45.85
CA HIS A 143 0.45 -28.59 -44.86
C HIS A 143 1.52 -27.68 -45.47
N ASN A 144 2.12 -26.77 -44.69
CA ASN A 144 3.22 -25.92 -45.15
C ASN A 144 2.89 -25.09 -46.41
N ASN A 145 1.67 -24.57 -46.52
CA ASN A 145 1.24 -23.72 -47.63
C ASN A 145 1.17 -22.25 -47.20
N THR A 146 1.32 -21.34 -48.17
CA THR A 146 1.25 -19.89 -47.97
C THR A 146 0.12 -19.27 -48.77
N LEU A 147 -0.78 -18.55 -48.09
CA LEU A 147 -1.82 -17.72 -48.69
C LEU A 147 -1.47 -16.26 -48.39
N LEU A 148 -1.12 -15.49 -49.42
CA LEU A 148 -0.71 -14.09 -49.30
C LEU A 148 -1.61 -13.15 -50.10
N ASN A 149 -2.22 -12.17 -49.43
CA ASN A 149 -2.98 -11.09 -50.08
C ASN A 149 -4.08 -11.58 -51.05
N ASN A 150 -4.74 -12.68 -50.73
CA ASN A 150 -5.88 -13.17 -51.50
C ASN A 150 -7.17 -12.51 -51.03
N ASN A 151 -8.10 -12.29 -51.95
CA ASN A 151 -9.41 -11.72 -51.72
C ASN A 151 -10.50 -12.79 -51.89
N ALA A 152 -10.95 -13.38 -50.78
CA ALA A 152 -11.97 -14.42 -50.69
C ALA A 152 -13.34 -13.87 -50.20
N THR A 153 -13.78 -12.72 -50.72
CA THR A 153 -15.02 -12.05 -50.26
C THR A 153 -16.32 -12.62 -50.86
N LYS A 154 -17.46 -12.37 -50.20
CA LYS A 154 -18.82 -12.70 -50.70
C LYS A 154 -19.02 -14.18 -51.04
N ASN A 155 -18.31 -15.05 -50.34
CA ASN A 155 -18.50 -16.51 -50.42
C ASN A 155 -19.45 -16.96 -49.29
N TRP A 156 -19.94 -18.21 -49.32
CA TRP A 156 -20.65 -18.73 -48.15
C TRP A 156 -19.69 -18.86 -46.96
N LEU A 157 -18.48 -19.37 -47.20
CA LEU A 157 -17.31 -19.30 -46.31
C LEU A 157 -16.09 -18.80 -47.09
N GLY A 158 -15.34 -17.85 -46.54
CA GLY A 158 -14.18 -17.23 -47.21
C GLY A 158 -12.97 -18.17 -47.37
N ILE A 159 -12.25 -18.43 -46.27
CA ILE A 159 -11.07 -19.30 -46.24
C ILE A 159 -11.30 -20.44 -45.22
N ASN A 160 -11.20 -21.68 -45.64
CA ASN A 160 -11.39 -22.87 -44.78
C ASN A 160 -10.11 -23.69 -44.71
N ILE A 161 -9.61 -23.92 -43.49
CA ILE A 161 -8.45 -24.75 -43.17
C ILE A 161 -8.99 -25.96 -42.40
N TYR A 162 -8.85 -27.15 -42.97
CA TYR A 162 -9.45 -28.38 -42.45
C TYR A 162 -8.37 -29.46 -42.28
N SER A 163 -8.20 -29.96 -41.05
CA SER A 163 -7.20 -30.99 -40.69
C SER A 163 -5.82 -30.70 -41.27
N SER A 164 -5.39 -29.44 -41.19
CA SER A 164 -4.25 -28.89 -41.94
C SER A 164 -3.30 -28.17 -40.99
N GLU A 165 -2.00 -28.26 -41.24
CA GLU A 165 -0.97 -27.84 -40.28
C GLU A 165 0.10 -26.94 -40.90
N ASN A 166 0.72 -26.09 -40.06
CA ASN A 166 1.87 -25.28 -40.44
C ASN A 166 1.63 -24.38 -41.68
N ASN A 167 0.39 -23.96 -41.92
CA ASN A 167 0.07 -23.05 -43.02
C ASN A 167 0.20 -21.59 -42.58
N THR A 168 0.63 -20.73 -43.51
CA THR A 168 0.73 -19.28 -43.31
C THR A 168 -0.35 -18.57 -44.11
N ILE A 169 -1.22 -17.84 -43.41
CA ILE A 169 -2.33 -17.07 -43.98
C ILE A 169 -2.04 -15.61 -43.65
N ASN A 170 -1.49 -14.88 -44.62
CA ASN A 170 -0.99 -13.51 -44.45
C ASN A 170 -1.72 -12.50 -45.35
N GLU A 171 -2.17 -11.38 -44.78
CA GLU A 171 -2.75 -10.23 -45.51
C GLU A 171 -4.00 -10.55 -46.36
N ASN A 172 -4.71 -11.64 -46.08
CA ASN A 172 -5.89 -12.02 -46.87
C ASN A 172 -7.15 -11.27 -46.43
N THR A 173 -8.08 -11.08 -47.37
CA THR A 173 -9.39 -10.46 -47.12
C THR A 173 -10.51 -11.48 -47.33
N ALA A 174 -11.30 -11.76 -46.30
CA ALA A 174 -12.43 -12.70 -46.30
C ALA A 174 -13.68 -12.01 -45.71
N ASN A 175 -14.15 -10.96 -46.38
CA ASN A 175 -15.26 -10.12 -45.92
C ASN A 175 -16.59 -10.47 -46.60
N ASN A 176 -17.70 -10.06 -45.97
CA ASN A 176 -19.06 -10.18 -46.52
C ASN A 176 -19.44 -11.62 -46.87
N CYS A 177 -18.88 -12.61 -46.18
CA CYS A 177 -19.26 -14.00 -46.31
C CYS A 177 -20.57 -14.25 -45.57
N THR A 178 -21.40 -15.14 -46.09
CA THR A 178 -22.73 -15.38 -45.50
C THR A 178 -22.69 -16.21 -44.21
N THR A 179 -21.52 -16.78 -43.86
CA THR A 179 -21.26 -17.44 -42.57
C THR A 179 -19.97 -16.92 -41.95
N THR A 180 -18.85 -17.61 -42.15
CA THR A 180 -17.54 -17.32 -41.56
C THR A 180 -16.56 -16.77 -42.58
N GLY A 181 -15.78 -15.76 -42.19
CA GLY A 181 -14.66 -15.24 -43.00
C GLY A 181 -13.53 -16.25 -43.12
N ILE A 182 -12.87 -16.58 -42.01
CA ILE A 182 -11.76 -17.54 -41.95
C ILE A 182 -12.09 -18.62 -40.92
N ARG A 183 -11.98 -19.90 -41.27
CA ARG A 183 -12.23 -21.02 -40.36
C ARG A 183 -11.08 -22.00 -40.34
N LEU A 184 -10.65 -22.39 -39.15
CA LEU A 184 -9.78 -23.53 -38.86
C LEU A 184 -10.62 -24.58 -38.14
N THR A 185 -10.54 -25.84 -38.57
CA THR A 185 -11.37 -26.90 -38.00
C THR A 185 -10.70 -28.25 -37.99
N THR A 186 -11.08 -29.08 -37.02
CA THR A 186 -10.78 -30.52 -36.97
C THR A 186 -9.28 -30.79 -36.96
N ASN A 187 -8.61 -30.53 -35.83
CA ASN A 187 -7.15 -30.72 -35.70
C ASN A 187 -6.34 -29.88 -36.70
N SER A 188 -6.75 -28.63 -36.95
CA SER A 188 -5.92 -27.70 -37.73
C SER A 188 -4.96 -26.98 -36.79
N ILE A 189 -3.74 -27.49 -36.68
CA ILE A 189 -2.77 -27.07 -35.66
C ILE A 189 -1.59 -26.27 -36.23
N ASN A 190 -0.95 -25.47 -35.39
CA ASN A 190 0.29 -24.74 -35.72
C ASN A 190 0.21 -23.83 -36.96
N ASN A 191 -0.97 -23.32 -37.30
CA ASN A 191 -1.13 -22.38 -38.42
C ASN A 191 -0.91 -20.93 -37.95
N THR A 192 -0.39 -20.10 -38.85
CA THR A 192 -0.13 -18.68 -38.61
C THR A 192 -1.08 -17.81 -39.41
N LEU A 193 -1.87 -16.98 -38.73
CA LEU A 193 -2.77 -15.99 -39.32
C LEU A 193 -2.24 -14.59 -38.98
N HIS A 194 -1.74 -13.88 -40.00
CA HIS A 194 -1.16 -12.56 -39.83
C HIS A 194 -1.85 -11.51 -40.73
N ASN A 195 -2.17 -10.34 -40.17
CA ASN A 195 -2.71 -9.18 -40.94
C ASN A 195 -3.96 -9.48 -41.79
N ASN A 196 -4.76 -10.50 -41.47
CA ASN A 196 -5.95 -10.80 -42.26
C ASN A 196 -7.13 -9.92 -41.87
N THR A 197 -8.04 -9.68 -42.82
CA THR A 197 -9.29 -8.93 -42.61
C THR A 197 -10.48 -9.84 -42.88
N ALA A 198 -11.36 -10.01 -41.89
CA ALA A 198 -12.57 -10.84 -41.94
C ALA A 198 -13.78 -10.08 -41.36
N ASN A 199 -14.20 -9.03 -42.07
CA ASN A 199 -15.25 -8.11 -41.63
C ASN A 199 -16.60 -8.38 -42.30
N TYR A 200 -17.68 -7.93 -41.65
CA TYR A 200 -19.04 -7.94 -42.21
C TYR A 200 -19.53 -9.34 -42.60
N ASN A 201 -19.05 -10.38 -41.93
CA ASN A 201 -19.54 -11.75 -42.10
C ASN A 201 -20.74 -11.98 -41.20
N THR A 202 -21.73 -12.74 -41.66
CA THR A 202 -22.99 -12.92 -40.91
C THR A 202 -22.77 -13.56 -39.55
N ASP A 203 -21.89 -14.57 -39.46
CA ASP A 203 -21.64 -15.32 -38.24
C ASP A 203 -20.30 -14.91 -37.62
N ASN A 204 -19.20 -15.47 -38.13
CA ASN A 204 -17.88 -15.34 -37.50
C ASN A 204 -16.89 -14.59 -38.40
N GLY A 205 -16.04 -13.75 -37.81
CA GLY A 205 -14.86 -13.25 -38.51
C GLY A 205 -13.83 -14.36 -38.71
N ILE A 206 -13.25 -14.84 -37.60
CA ILE A 206 -12.29 -15.94 -37.55
C ILE A 206 -12.77 -16.98 -36.55
N TYR A 207 -12.81 -18.26 -36.94
CA TYR A 207 -13.30 -19.35 -36.09
C TYR A 207 -12.32 -20.52 -36.04
N LEU A 208 -11.85 -20.87 -34.85
CA LEU A 208 -11.11 -22.09 -34.53
C LEU A 208 -12.08 -23.08 -33.87
N TYR A 209 -12.25 -24.27 -34.46
CA TYR A 209 -13.26 -25.23 -34.05
C TYR A 209 -12.72 -26.65 -33.94
N THR A 210 -12.83 -27.24 -32.74
CA THR A 210 -12.41 -28.62 -32.43
C THR A 210 -10.91 -28.86 -32.56
N ASN A 211 -10.20 -28.93 -31.43
CA ASN A 211 -8.79 -29.33 -31.32
C ASN A 211 -7.84 -28.52 -32.22
N CYS A 212 -8.10 -27.23 -32.42
CA CYS A 212 -7.25 -26.38 -33.24
C CYS A 212 -6.18 -25.72 -32.37
N ASP A 213 -5.14 -26.49 -32.05
CA ASP A 213 -4.13 -26.12 -31.06
C ASP A 213 -2.90 -25.43 -31.66
N GLY A 214 -2.19 -24.64 -30.85
CA GLY A 214 -0.89 -24.07 -31.21
C GLY A 214 -0.92 -23.04 -32.34
N ASN A 215 -2.09 -22.51 -32.70
CA ASN A 215 -2.20 -21.53 -33.78
C ASN A 215 -1.84 -20.12 -33.29
N THR A 216 -1.24 -19.33 -34.18
CA THR A 216 -0.83 -17.94 -33.92
C THR A 216 -1.66 -16.97 -34.75
N LEU A 217 -2.43 -16.10 -34.10
CA LEU A 217 -3.25 -15.06 -34.70
C LEU A 217 -2.66 -13.70 -34.32
N THR A 218 -1.98 -13.03 -35.25
CA THR A 218 -1.36 -11.72 -35.01
C THR A 218 -1.89 -10.62 -35.92
N ASN A 219 -2.35 -9.52 -35.32
CA ASN A 219 -2.78 -8.30 -36.03
C ASN A 219 -3.90 -8.53 -37.07
N ASN A 220 -4.81 -9.47 -36.80
CA ASN A 220 -5.98 -9.69 -37.64
C ASN A 220 -7.11 -8.74 -37.26
N THR A 221 -7.96 -8.39 -38.22
CA THR A 221 -9.13 -7.52 -38.04
C THR A 221 -10.41 -8.29 -38.37
N ALA A 222 -11.33 -8.40 -37.41
CA ALA A 222 -12.61 -9.09 -37.54
C ALA A 222 -13.75 -8.23 -36.96
N ASN A 223 -14.14 -7.20 -37.70
CA ASN A 223 -15.14 -6.22 -37.26
C ASN A 223 -16.50 -6.45 -37.92
N TYR A 224 -17.56 -5.99 -37.26
CA TYR A 224 -18.94 -6.00 -37.80
C TYR A 224 -19.47 -7.40 -38.14
N ASN A 225 -19.11 -8.41 -37.37
CA ASN A 225 -19.61 -9.79 -37.41
C ASN A 225 -20.54 -10.07 -36.22
N THR A 226 -21.20 -11.23 -36.18
CA THR A 226 -21.88 -11.66 -34.94
C THR A 226 -20.84 -12.01 -33.87
N TYR A 227 -19.91 -12.91 -34.18
CA TYR A 227 -18.73 -13.22 -33.37
C TYR A 227 -17.47 -12.78 -34.11
N SER A 228 -16.54 -12.11 -33.43
CA SER A 228 -15.29 -11.69 -34.07
C SER A 228 -14.32 -12.85 -34.24
N ILE A 229 -13.64 -13.22 -33.16
CA ILE A 229 -12.68 -14.32 -33.12
C ILE A 229 -13.14 -15.27 -32.04
N ILE A 230 -13.42 -16.51 -32.43
CA ILE A 230 -13.95 -17.53 -31.54
C ILE A 230 -13.08 -18.79 -31.57
N LEU A 231 -12.76 -19.29 -30.38
CA LEU A 231 -12.12 -20.57 -30.12
C LEU A 231 -13.15 -21.48 -29.44
N SER A 232 -13.39 -22.66 -30.00
CA SER A 232 -14.39 -23.57 -29.43
C SER A 232 -13.99 -25.03 -29.48
N PHE A 233 -14.37 -25.75 -28.42
CA PHE A 233 -14.17 -27.19 -28.24
C PHE A 233 -12.69 -27.56 -28.22
N SER A 234 -12.04 -27.27 -27.09
CA SER A 234 -10.65 -27.68 -26.80
C SER A 234 -9.65 -27.18 -27.84
N CYS A 235 -9.68 -25.88 -28.14
CA CYS A 235 -8.64 -25.23 -28.94
C CYS A 235 -7.60 -24.62 -27.97
N ASP A 236 -6.54 -25.35 -27.71
CA ASP A 236 -5.60 -25.07 -26.62
C ASP A 236 -4.28 -24.48 -27.14
N ASN A 237 -3.53 -23.82 -26.26
CA ASN A 237 -2.18 -23.32 -26.56
C ASN A 237 -2.12 -22.33 -27.74
N ASN A 238 -3.21 -21.59 -28.02
CA ASN A 238 -3.23 -20.62 -29.10
C ASN A 238 -2.76 -19.24 -28.61
N SER A 239 -2.10 -18.50 -29.50
CA SER A 239 -1.63 -17.13 -29.25
C SER A 239 -2.40 -16.11 -30.09
N LEU A 240 -3.12 -15.21 -29.43
CA LEU A 240 -3.86 -14.11 -30.03
C LEU A 240 -3.18 -12.80 -29.63
N THR A 241 -2.47 -12.17 -30.58
CA THR A 241 -1.72 -10.93 -30.31
C THR A 241 -2.19 -9.78 -31.21
N LYS A 242 -2.51 -8.62 -30.63
CA LYS A 242 -2.84 -7.37 -31.36
C LYS A 242 -4.01 -7.48 -32.34
N ASN A 243 -4.94 -8.41 -32.12
CA ASN A 243 -6.11 -8.54 -32.99
C ASN A 243 -7.16 -7.48 -32.65
N THR A 244 -7.92 -7.06 -33.66
CA THR A 244 -8.99 -6.07 -33.56
C THR A 244 -10.34 -6.73 -33.81
N ALA A 245 -11.22 -6.65 -32.82
CA ALA A 245 -12.51 -7.34 -32.70
C ALA A 245 -13.64 -6.36 -32.35
N ASN A 246 -13.81 -5.30 -33.16
CA ASN A 246 -14.70 -4.18 -32.85
C ASN A 246 -16.05 -4.24 -33.56
N HIS A 247 -17.08 -3.65 -32.93
CA HIS A 247 -18.42 -3.51 -33.52
C HIS A 247 -19.10 -4.84 -33.89
N ASN A 248 -18.81 -5.91 -33.16
CA ASN A 248 -19.45 -7.21 -33.29
C ASN A 248 -20.57 -7.35 -32.24
N ALA A 249 -21.31 -8.46 -32.25
CA ALA A 249 -22.13 -8.79 -31.06
C ALA A 249 -21.22 -9.28 -29.92
N TYR A 250 -20.31 -10.19 -30.24
CA TYR A 250 -19.29 -10.74 -29.34
C TYR A 250 -17.90 -10.50 -29.93
N GLY A 251 -16.98 -9.94 -29.13
CA GLY A 251 -15.60 -9.70 -29.52
C GLY A 251 -14.77 -11.01 -29.51
N LEU A 252 -13.80 -11.11 -28.60
CA LEU A 252 -12.99 -12.32 -28.45
C LEU A 252 -13.74 -13.32 -27.57
N TYR A 253 -13.88 -14.56 -28.03
CA TYR A 253 -14.66 -15.56 -27.32
C TYR A 253 -13.95 -16.92 -27.24
N LEU A 254 -13.67 -17.39 -26.03
CA LEU A 254 -13.18 -18.74 -25.72
C LEU A 254 -14.33 -19.52 -25.08
N ASP A 255 -14.79 -20.57 -25.75
CA ASP A 255 -15.99 -21.33 -25.38
C ASP A 255 -15.77 -22.85 -25.37
N ASN A 256 -16.32 -23.56 -24.39
CA ASN A 256 -16.23 -25.03 -24.26
C ASN A 256 -14.78 -25.55 -24.11
N ASN A 257 -14.24 -25.45 -22.90
CA ASN A 257 -12.99 -26.11 -22.45
C ASN A 257 -11.73 -25.70 -23.26
N ASN A 258 -11.43 -24.41 -23.38
CA ASN A 258 -10.16 -23.96 -23.98
C ASN A 258 -9.14 -23.60 -22.91
N HIS A 259 -7.94 -24.15 -23.03
CA HIS A 259 -6.89 -24.05 -22.02
C HIS A 259 -5.58 -23.49 -22.55
N ASN A 260 -4.80 -22.87 -21.67
CA ASN A 260 -3.44 -22.40 -21.95
C ASN A 260 -3.35 -21.42 -23.14
N ASN A 261 -4.43 -20.69 -23.44
CA ASN A 261 -4.42 -19.69 -24.51
C ASN A 261 -3.89 -18.36 -24.00
N THR A 262 -3.14 -17.66 -24.84
CA THR A 262 -2.56 -16.35 -24.53
C THR A 262 -3.20 -15.26 -25.40
N LEU A 263 -3.81 -14.28 -24.75
CA LEU A 263 -4.41 -13.10 -25.38
C LEU A 263 -3.61 -11.86 -24.96
N THR A 264 -2.86 -11.26 -25.89
CA THR A 264 -2.00 -10.10 -25.61
C THR A 264 -2.31 -8.91 -26.53
N ASP A 265 -2.42 -7.72 -25.94
CA ASP A 265 -2.60 -6.44 -26.66
C ASP A 265 -3.81 -6.41 -27.63
N ASN A 266 -4.84 -7.23 -27.43
CA ASN A 266 -5.98 -7.26 -28.32
C ASN A 266 -6.98 -6.14 -27.98
N THR A 267 -7.76 -5.72 -28.98
CA THR A 267 -8.79 -4.68 -28.84
C THR A 267 -10.16 -5.24 -29.24
N ALA A 268 -11.12 -5.22 -28.31
CA ALA A 268 -12.50 -5.69 -28.50
C ALA A 268 -13.50 -4.63 -28.01
N ASN A 269 -13.61 -3.53 -28.75
CA ASN A 269 -14.40 -2.37 -28.38
C ASN A 269 -15.73 -2.27 -29.14
N TYR A 270 -16.69 -1.56 -28.55
CA TYR A 270 -17.97 -1.22 -29.17
C TYR A 270 -18.79 -2.43 -29.63
N ASN A 271 -18.60 -3.58 -28.98
CA ASN A 271 -19.38 -4.79 -29.21
C ASN A 271 -20.71 -4.70 -28.46
N THR A 272 -21.80 -5.11 -29.10
CA THR A 272 -23.15 -4.89 -28.55
C THR A 272 -23.46 -5.75 -27.33
N ALA A 273 -22.74 -6.85 -27.10
CA ALA A 273 -22.85 -7.71 -25.92
C ALA A 273 -21.52 -7.79 -25.15
N LEU A 274 -20.59 -8.67 -25.57
CA LEU A 274 -19.38 -8.99 -24.78
C LEU A 274 -18.12 -8.54 -25.51
N GLY A 275 -17.18 -7.91 -24.81
CA GLY A 275 -15.86 -7.56 -25.34
C GLY A 275 -14.95 -8.78 -25.42
N ILE A 276 -14.53 -9.31 -24.27
CA ILE A 276 -13.75 -10.55 -24.16
C ILE A 276 -14.51 -11.51 -23.25
N HIS A 277 -14.75 -12.73 -23.71
CA HIS A 277 -15.54 -13.72 -22.98
C HIS A 277 -14.78 -15.05 -22.89
N LEU A 278 -14.65 -15.57 -21.67
CA LEU A 278 -14.21 -16.93 -21.37
C LEU A 278 -15.40 -17.66 -20.76
N ASN A 279 -15.75 -18.82 -21.30
CA ASN A 279 -16.95 -19.55 -20.91
C ASN A 279 -16.72 -21.06 -20.85
N ASP A 280 -17.54 -21.73 -20.03
CA ASP A 280 -17.69 -23.19 -19.94
C ASP A 280 -16.34 -23.91 -19.81
N LEU A 281 -15.76 -23.88 -18.61
CA LEU A 281 -14.52 -24.61 -18.25
C LEU A 281 -13.27 -24.16 -19.03
N SER A 282 -13.26 -22.95 -19.59
CA SER A 282 -12.08 -22.41 -20.29
C SER A 282 -11.04 -21.88 -19.28
N ASN A 283 -10.18 -22.78 -18.79
CA ASN A 283 -9.29 -22.55 -17.64
C ASN A 283 -7.84 -22.27 -18.06
N ASP A 284 -7.03 -21.77 -17.14
CA ASP A 284 -5.57 -21.62 -17.34
C ASP A 284 -5.17 -20.70 -18.52
N ASN A 285 -6.02 -19.73 -18.87
CA ASN A 285 -5.74 -18.76 -19.94
C ASN A 285 -5.11 -17.47 -19.38
N SER A 286 -4.28 -16.82 -20.20
CA SER A 286 -3.59 -15.57 -19.86
C SER A 286 -4.08 -14.41 -20.74
N LEU A 287 -4.60 -13.36 -20.10
CA LEU A 287 -5.06 -12.13 -20.74
C LEU A 287 -4.18 -10.98 -20.26
N THR A 288 -3.34 -10.44 -21.15
CA THR A 288 -2.40 -9.35 -20.83
C THR A 288 -2.62 -8.13 -21.73
N ASN A 289 -2.75 -6.94 -21.15
CA ASN A 289 -2.85 -5.66 -21.87
C ASN A 289 -4.01 -5.55 -22.87
N ASN A 290 -5.08 -6.34 -22.71
CA ASN A 290 -6.21 -6.26 -23.64
C ASN A 290 -7.13 -5.09 -23.31
N THR A 291 -7.80 -4.54 -24.34
CA THR A 291 -8.75 -3.45 -24.21
C THR A 291 -10.15 -3.90 -24.64
N ALA A 292 -11.13 -3.78 -23.73
CA ALA A 292 -12.53 -4.16 -23.94
C ALA A 292 -13.48 -3.03 -23.48
N ASN A 293 -13.46 -1.92 -24.20
CA ASN A 293 -14.20 -0.71 -23.87
C ASN A 293 -15.50 -0.54 -24.65
N HIS A 294 -16.46 0.20 -24.09
CA HIS A 294 -17.72 0.55 -24.77
C HIS A 294 -18.57 -0.63 -25.22
N ASN A 295 -18.47 -1.75 -24.52
CA ASN A 295 -19.30 -2.94 -24.70
C ASN A 295 -20.48 -2.95 -23.71
N ASN A 296 -21.34 -3.97 -23.74
CA ASN A 296 -22.25 -4.17 -22.62
C ASN A 296 -21.51 -4.73 -21.39
N PHE A 297 -20.75 -5.80 -21.58
CA PHE A 297 -19.76 -6.28 -20.60
C PHE A 297 -18.36 -6.20 -21.22
N GLY A 298 -17.38 -5.72 -20.46
CA GLY A 298 -16.00 -5.61 -20.91
C GLY A 298 -15.32 -6.97 -21.03
N ILE A 299 -14.87 -7.51 -19.90
CA ILE A 299 -14.29 -8.86 -19.79
C ILE A 299 -15.21 -9.71 -18.92
N PHE A 300 -15.63 -10.86 -19.43
CA PHE A 300 -16.57 -11.74 -18.75
C PHE A 300 -16.02 -13.16 -18.65
N LEU A 301 -15.99 -13.71 -17.44
CA LEU A 301 -15.68 -15.09 -17.12
C LEU A 301 -16.96 -15.74 -16.59
N ASN A 302 -17.37 -16.88 -17.17
CA ASN A 302 -18.65 -17.48 -16.86
C ASN A 302 -18.62 -19.01 -16.88
N ASN A 303 -19.32 -19.64 -15.94
CA ASN A 303 -19.49 -21.11 -15.83
C ASN A 303 -18.17 -21.87 -15.64
N ASN A 304 -17.71 -21.95 -14.40
CA ASN A 304 -16.56 -22.80 -14.00
C ASN A 304 -15.24 -22.42 -14.71
N VAL A 305 -14.99 -21.13 -14.86
CA VAL A 305 -13.79 -20.58 -15.50
C VAL A 305 -12.75 -20.27 -14.42
N ASP A 306 -11.82 -21.21 -14.23
CA ASP A 306 -10.88 -21.25 -13.12
C ASP A 306 -9.42 -20.98 -13.55
N LYS A 307 -8.59 -20.50 -12.63
CA LYS A 307 -7.13 -20.37 -12.78
C LYS A 307 -6.66 -19.49 -13.94
N ASN A 308 -7.48 -18.53 -14.37
CA ASN A 308 -7.09 -17.59 -15.42
C ASN A 308 -6.34 -16.39 -14.82
N THR A 309 -5.39 -15.85 -15.59
CA THR A 309 -4.61 -14.67 -15.21
C THR A 309 -4.98 -13.48 -16.09
N LEU A 310 -5.48 -12.40 -15.48
CA LEU A 310 -5.82 -11.14 -16.12
C LEU A 310 -4.86 -10.07 -15.60
N THR A 311 -3.95 -9.60 -16.44
CA THR A 311 -2.96 -8.58 -16.09
C THR A 311 -3.05 -7.34 -16.99
N ASN A 312 -3.09 -6.14 -16.39
CA ASN A 312 -3.07 -4.86 -17.11
C ASN A 312 -4.20 -4.67 -18.15
N ASN A 313 -5.33 -5.37 -18.02
CA ASN A 313 -6.42 -5.22 -18.98
C ASN A 313 -7.26 -3.98 -18.66
N THR A 314 -7.85 -3.38 -19.69
CA THR A 314 -8.70 -2.19 -19.59
C THR A 314 -10.11 -2.49 -20.07
N ALA A 315 -11.11 -2.30 -19.20
CA ALA A 315 -12.52 -2.55 -19.46
C ALA A 315 -13.38 -1.34 -19.01
N ASN A 316 -13.28 -0.24 -19.76
CA ASN A 316 -13.91 1.04 -19.42
C ASN A 316 -15.16 1.34 -20.25
N HIS A 317 -16.03 2.19 -19.70
CA HIS A 317 -17.21 2.72 -20.39
C HIS A 317 -18.18 1.65 -20.91
N ASN A 318 -18.23 0.49 -20.26
CA ASN A 318 -19.18 -0.57 -20.56
C ASN A 318 -20.52 -0.30 -19.89
N THR A 319 -21.62 -0.58 -20.57
CA THR A 319 -22.96 -0.20 -20.07
C THR A 319 -23.41 -0.99 -18.85
N GLN A 320 -22.85 -2.18 -18.63
CA GLN A 320 -23.02 -2.98 -17.41
C GLN A 320 -21.71 -3.11 -16.64
N HIS A 321 -20.89 -4.13 -16.90
CA HIS A 321 -19.77 -4.46 -16.02
C HIS A 321 -18.44 -4.29 -16.74
N GLY A 322 -17.42 -3.81 -16.02
CA GLY A 322 -16.06 -3.78 -16.52
C GLY A 322 -15.50 -5.20 -16.60
N ILE A 323 -15.21 -5.80 -15.45
CA ILE A 323 -14.73 -7.18 -15.33
C ILE A 323 -15.69 -7.98 -14.45
N HIS A 324 -16.24 -9.07 -15.00
CA HIS A 324 -17.28 -9.87 -14.36
C HIS A 324 -16.86 -11.34 -14.28
N LEU A 325 -16.98 -11.94 -13.10
CA LEU A 325 -16.81 -13.36 -12.83
C LEU A 325 -18.17 -13.89 -12.35
N ASN A 326 -18.74 -14.86 -13.07
CA ASN A 326 -20.07 -15.39 -12.77
C ASN A 326 -20.08 -16.93 -12.75
N ASP A 327 -20.79 -17.48 -11.78
CA ASP A 327 -21.05 -18.92 -11.64
C ASP A 327 -19.77 -19.77 -11.56
N GLN A 328 -19.25 -19.90 -10.34
CA GLN A 328 -18.14 -20.81 -9.99
C GLN A 328 -16.81 -20.52 -10.70
N CYS A 329 -16.45 -19.26 -10.92
CA CYS A 329 -15.13 -18.90 -11.44
C CYS A 329 -14.15 -18.71 -10.26
N ASN A 330 -13.30 -19.69 -10.00
CA ASN A 330 -12.43 -19.78 -8.83
C ASN A 330 -10.95 -19.64 -9.17
N ASP A 331 -10.14 -19.30 -8.16
CA ASP A 331 -8.68 -19.27 -8.26
C ASP A 331 -8.14 -18.36 -9.40
N ASN A 332 -8.91 -17.35 -9.83
CA ASN A 332 -8.47 -16.42 -10.86
C ASN A 332 -7.65 -15.26 -10.26
N SER A 333 -6.62 -14.84 -10.98
CA SER A 333 -5.75 -13.72 -10.59
C SER A 333 -5.99 -12.50 -11.48
N LEU A 334 -6.49 -11.42 -10.88
CA LEU A 334 -6.77 -10.15 -11.53
C LEU A 334 -5.80 -9.10 -10.96
N THR A 335 -4.77 -8.78 -11.72
CA THR A 335 -3.72 -7.85 -11.30
C THR A 335 -3.61 -6.62 -12.21
N ASN A 336 -3.54 -5.41 -11.63
CA ASN A 336 -3.35 -4.15 -12.37
C ASN A 336 -4.41 -3.85 -13.45
N ASN A 337 -5.61 -4.42 -13.35
CA ASN A 337 -6.67 -4.16 -14.32
C ASN A 337 -7.41 -2.86 -14.01
N THR A 338 -7.96 -2.24 -15.05
CA THR A 338 -8.70 -0.98 -14.96
C THR A 338 -10.14 -1.17 -15.43
N ALA A 339 -11.11 -0.86 -14.57
CA ALA A 339 -12.54 -0.98 -14.84
C ALA A 339 -13.29 0.29 -14.41
N ASN A 340 -13.22 1.33 -15.25
CA ASN A 340 -13.75 2.66 -14.97
C ASN A 340 -14.98 3.01 -15.80
N HIS A 341 -15.84 3.89 -15.28
CA HIS A 341 -17.01 4.40 -15.99
C HIS A 341 -17.99 3.31 -16.46
N ASN A 342 -18.09 2.21 -15.73
CA ASN A 342 -19.06 1.14 -15.95
C ASN A 342 -20.25 1.28 -14.99
N ALA A 343 -21.23 0.38 -15.02
CA ALA A 343 -22.18 0.26 -13.91
C ALA A 343 -21.46 -0.32 -12.68
N TYR A 344 -20.87 -1.51 -12.79
CA TYR A 344 -19.95 -2.05 -11.79
C TYR A 344 -18.54 -2.15 -12.37
N GLY A 345 -17.51 -1.81 -11.58
CA GLY A 345 -16.12 -1.98 -11.99
C GLY A 345 -15.75 -3.46 -12.08
N PHE A 346 -15.60 -4.09 -10.92
CA PHE A 346 -15.38 -5.53 -10.76
C PHE A 346 -16.61 -6.17 -10.11
N TYR A 347 -17.10 -7.26 -10.68
CA TYR A 347 -18.24 -7.98 -10.14
C TYR A 347 -17.96 -9.48 -10.05
N LEU A 348 -18.05 -10.04 -8.86
CA LEU A 348 -18.01 -11.49 -8.59
C LEU A 348 -19.41 -11.90 -8.14
N ASN A 349 -20.01 -12.86 -8.84
CA ASN A 349 -21.39 -13.27 -8.61
C ASN A 349 -21.58 -14.79 -8.67
N SER A 350 -22.24 -15.36 -7.65
CA SER A 350 -22.58 -16.79 -7.55
C SER A 350 -21.37 -17.72 -7.40
N ASN A 351 -21.03 -18.06 -6.15
CA ASN A 351 -20.08 -19.13 -5.80
C ASN A 351 -18.65 -18.94 -6.35
N ASN A 352 -18.12 -17.70 -6.36
CA ASN A 352 -16.74 -17.44 -6.79
C ASN A 352 -15.81 -17.41 -5.58
N HIS A 353 -14.86 -18.34 -5.56
CA HIS A 353 -13.99 -18.58 -4.42
C HIS A 353 -12.51 -18.35 -4.75
N ASN A 354 -11.75 -17.95 -3.74
CA ASN A 354 -10.28 -17.88 -3.80
C ASN A 354 -9.70 -17.01 -4.94
N ASN A 355 -10.48 -16.04 -5.44
CA ASN A 355 -9.97 -15.13 -6.46
C ASN A 355 -9.12 -14.03 -5.81
N THR A 356 -8.06 -13.61 -6.50
CA THR A 356 -7.19 -12.52 -6.06
C THR A 356 -7.35 -11.31 -6.95
N LEU A 357 -7.83 -10.20 -6.38
CA LEU A 357 -7.89 -8.89 -7.01
C LEU A 357 -6.80 -8.01 -6.38
N SER A 358 -5.68 -7.83 -7.09
CA SER A 358 -4.56 -7.03 -6.61
C SER A 358 -4.27 -5.80 -7.49
N ASN A 359 -4.00 -4.64 -6.88
CA ASN A 359 -3.57 -3.43 -7.59
C ASN A 359 -4.53 -2.94 -8.69
N ASN A 360 -5.82 -3.30 -8.64
CA ASN A 360 -6.78 -2.93 -9.66
C ASN A 360 -7.33 -1.52 -9.42
N THR A 361 -7.80 -0.86 -10.48
CA THR A 361 -8.45 0.45 -10.42
C THR A 361 -9.91 0.37 -10.84
N ALA A 362 -10.82 0.82 -9.97
CA ALA A 362 -12.25 0.95 -10.25
C ALA A 362 -12.75 2.35 -9.88
N ASN A 363 -12.99 3.20 -10.88
CA ASN A 363 -13.44 4.56 -10.63
C ASN A 363 -14.58 5.06 -11.52
N HIS A 364 -15.30 6.06 -11.01
CA HIS A 364 -16.42 6.72 -11.70
C HIS A 364 -17.48 5.75 -12.23
N ASN A 365 -17.66 4.60 -11.57
CA ASN A 365 -18.72 3.67 -11.90
C ASN A 365 -20.06 4.17 -11.34
N THR A 366 -21.14 3.92 -12.07
CA THR A 366 -22.50 4.40 -11.70
C THR A 366 -23.16 3.53 -10.62
N GLN A 367 -22.49 2.48 -10.15
CA GLN A 367 -22.87 1.64 -9.01
C GLN A 367 -21.61 1.38 -8.17
N HIS A 368 -21.35 0.13 -7.73
CA HIS A 368 -20.19 -0.17 -6.88
C HIS A 368 -18.88 -0.26 -7.67
N GLY A 369 -17.77 0.05 -7.00
CA GLY A 369 -16.43 -0.17 -7.55
C GLY A 369 -16.11 -1.66 -7.69
N ILE A 370 -16.18 -2.38 -6.56
CA ILE A 370 -15.99 -3.83 -6.47
C ILE A 370 -17.20 -4.43 -5.74
N ARG A 371 -17.83 -5.45 -6.34
CA ARG A 371 -18.99 -6.14 -5.78
C ARG A 371 -18.74 -7.65 -5.71
N LEU A 372 -18.99 -8.25 -4.56
CA LEU A 372 -19.07 -9.70 -4.34
C LEU A 372 -20.49 -10.05 -3.91
N ASN A 373 -21.07 -11.10 -4.51
CA ASN A 373 -22.48 -11.42 -4.32
C ASN A 373 -22.76 -12.93 -4.41
N TYR A 374 -23.63 -13.42 -3.53
CA TYR A 374 -24.10 -14.81 -3.49
C TYR A 374 -22.97 -15.84 -3.31
N ASN A 375 -22.59 -16.13 -2.06
CA ASN A 375 -21.65 -17.20 -1.71
C ASN A 375 -20.25 -17.02 -2.31
N CYS A 376 -19.72 -15.79 -2.36
CA CYS A 376 -18.36 -15.54 -2.86
C CYS A 376 -17.36 -15.49 -1.69
N ASP A 377 -16.67 -16.61 -1.45
CA ASP A 377 -15.88 -16.80 -0.23
C ASP A 377 -14.36 -16.86 -0.47
N GLY A 378 -13.56 -16.52 0.54
CA GLY A 378 -12.10 -16.71 0.47
C GLY A 378 -11.37 -15.84 -0.55
N ASN A 379 -12.02 -14.80 -1.09
CA ASN A 379 -11.40 -13.92 -2.07
C ASN A 379 -10.50 -12.89 -1.39
N THR A 380 -9.40 -12.52 -2.04
CA THR A 380 -8.45 -11.51 -1.57
C THR A 380 -8.52 -10.26 -2.41
N LEU A 381 -8.88 -9.13 -1.81
CA LEU A 381 -8.92 -7.81 -2.40
C LEU A 381 -7.81 -6.98 -1.75
N THR A 382 -6.68 -6.80 -2.45
CA THR A 382 -5.52 -6.09 -1.90
C THR A 382 -4.98 -4.98 -2.80
N ASN A 383 -4.53 -3.87 -2.21
CA ASN A 383 -3.94 -2.74 -2.94
C ASN A 383 -4.82 -2.15 -4.06
N ASN A 384 -6.14 -2.36 -4.05
CA ASN A 384 -7.01 -1.82 -5.09
C ASN A 384 -7.29 -0.34 -4.84
N THR A 385 -7.38 0.43 -5.91
CA THR A 385 -7.74 1.86 -5.90
C THR A 385 -9.17 2.04 -6.39
N VAL A 386 -10.07 2.38 -5.47
CA VAL A 386 -11.52 2.42 -5.70
C VAL A 386 -12.08 3.79 -5.34
N TYR A 387 -12.47 4.59 -6.34
CA TYR A 387 -12.85 5.98 -6.06
C TYR A 387 -13.91 6.61 -6.97
N ASN A 388 -14.60 7.63 -6.45
CA ASN A 388 -15.63 8.39 -7.17
C ASN A 388 -16.77 7.50 -7.73
N ASN A 389 -17.09 6.38 -7.11
CA ASN A 389 -18.23 5.54 -7.51
C ASN A 389 -19.51 6.02 -6.81
N THR A 390 -20.65 5.96 -7.49
CA THR A 390 -21.92 6.55 -6.98
C THR A 390 -22.69 5.62 -6.04
N GLN A 391 -22.04 4.57 -5.52
CA GLN A 391 -22.52 3.70 -4.45
C GLN A 391 -21.30 3.28 -3.59
N TRP A 392 -21.35 2.12 -2.92
CA TRP A 392 -20.21 1.59 -2.16
C TRP A 392 -18.96 1.37 -3.01
N GLY A 393 -17.78 1.67 -2.46
CA GLY A 393 -16.50 1.33 -3.06
C GLY A 393 -16.36 -0.19 -3.16
N ILE A 394 -16.45 -0.88 -2.02
CA ILE A 394 -16.45 -2.35 -1.94
C ILE A 394 -17.74 -2.82 -1.27
N PHE A 395 -18.45 -3.77 -1.88
CA PHE A 395 -19.73 -4.27 -1.40
C PHE A 395 -19.76 -5.81 -1.42
N LEU A 396 -19.94 -6.42 -0.25
CA LEU A 396 -20.11 -7.87 -0.07
C LEU A 396 -21.56 -8.14 0.36
N TRP A 397 -22.23 -9.07 -0.32
CA TRP A 397 -23.63 -9.39 -0.05
C TRP A 397 -23.97 -10.87 -0.18
N ASP A 398 -24.81 -11.34 0.74
CA ASP A 398 -25.45 -12.66 0.76
C ASP A 398 -24.43 -13.81 0.84
N ARG A 399 -23.91 -14.01 2.05
CA ARG A 399 -22.96 -15.06 2.44
C ARG A 399 -21.64 -14.98 1.70
N CYS A 400 -21.06 -13.79 1.55
CA CYS A 400 -19.70 -13.67 1.05
C CYS A 400 -18.74 -13.70 2.24
N ASP A 401 -18.32 -14.90 2.63
CA ASP A 401 -17.63 -15.15 3.90
C ASP A 401 -16.11 -15.32 3.71
N TYR A 402 -15.33 -15.18 4.78
CA TYR A 402 -13.88 -15.45 4.76
C TYR A 402 -13.06 -14.64 3.73
N ASN A 403 -13.54 -13.50 3.25
CA ASN A 403 -12.81 -12.65 2.32
C ASN A 403 -11.80 -11.76 3.06
N ASN A 404 -10.65 -11.51 2.44
CA ASN A 404 -9.62 -10.61 2.96
C ASN A 404 -9.59 -9.31 2.14
N ILE A 405 -9.91 -8.19 2.79
CA ILE A 405 -9.93 -6.85 2.20
C ILE A 405 -8.84 -6.04 2.88
N SER A 406 -7.68 -5.88 2.25
CA SER A 406 -6.54 -5.22 2.87
C SER A 406 -5.80 -4.21 1.99
N TYR A 407 -5.23 -3.16 2.59
CA TYR A 407 -4.40 -2.17 1.88
C TYR A 407 -5.10 -1.46 0.70
N ASN A 408 -6.43 -1.42 0.64
CA ASN A 408 -7.15 -0.77 -0.45
C ASN A 408 -7.29 0.74 -0.20
N TYR A 409 -7.25 1.52 -1.28
CA TYR A 409 -7.50 2.97 -1.30
C TYR A 409 -8.93 3.24 -1.73
N ILE A 410 -9.81 3.59 -0.80
CA ILE A 410 -11.25 3.73 -1.03
C ILE A 410 -11.68 5.18 -0.78
N ILE A 411 -11.91 5.94 -1.86
CA ILE A 411 -11.96 7.41 -1.77
C ILE A 411 -13.19 8.01 -2.48
N ASN A 412 -13.88 8.97 -1.86
CA ASN A 412 -14.98 9.74 -2.47
C ASN A 412 -16.11 8.86 -3.08
N ASN A 413 -16.42 7.72 -2.47
CA ASN A 413 -17.56 6.90 -2.88
C ASN A 413 -18.79 7.23 -2.02
N ASP A 414 -19.99 6.94 -2.50
CA ASP A 414 -21.21 7.14 -1.70
C ASP A 414 -21.29 6.19 -0.48
N GLY A 415 -20.43 5.18 -0.40
CA GLY A 415 -20.11 4.42 0.81
C GLY A 415 -18.72 3.78 0.66
N GLY A 416 -18.00 3.51 1.76
CA GLY A 416 -16.66 2.92 1.66
C GLY A 416 -16.69 1.41 1.43
N ILE A 417 -16.82 0.63 2.50
CA ILE A 417 -16.95 -0.84 2.50
C ILE A 417 -18.27 -1.22 3.18
N LEU A 418 -19.05 -2.12 2.57
CA LEU A 418 -20.22 -2.73 3.22
C LEU A 418 -20.11 -4.25 3.22
N LEU A 419 -20.24 -4.83 4.41
CA LEU A 419 -20.40 -6.27 4.64
C LEU A 419 -21.85 -6.56 5.04
N SER A 420 -22.63 -7.08 4.10
CA SER A 420 -24.05 -7.38 4.31
C SER A 420 -24.34 -8.88 4.25
N SER A 421 -24.97 -9.42 5.31
CA SER A 421 -25.26 -10.86 5.46
C SER A 421 -24.03 -11.74 5.19
N SER A 422 -22.85 -11.29 5.62
CA SER A 422 -21.54 -11.85 5.29
C SER A 422 -20.65 -11.86 6.54
N VAL A 423 -20.04 -12.98 6.88
CA VAL A 423 -19.35 -13.23 8.16
C VAL A 423 -17.90 -13.68 7.97
N TYR A 424 -17.09 -13.58 9.03
CA TYR A 424 -15.69 -14.02 9.04
C TYR A 424 -14.79 -13.36 7.99
N ASN A 425 -15.18 -12.19 7.48
CA ASN A 425 -14.31 -11.40 6.61
C ASN A 425 -13.30 -10.62 7.45
N VAL A 426 -12.12 -10.39 6.88
CA VAL A 426 -11.04 -9.62 7.48
C VAL A 426 -10.87 -8.33 6.69
N VAL A 427 -11.06 -7.19 7.35
CA VAL A 427 -10.92 -5.86 6.75
C VAL A 427 -9.82 -5.11 7.51
N THR A 428 -8.63 -5.01 6.93
CA THR A 428 -7.47 -4.43 7.63
C THR A 428 -6.64 -3.49 6.77
N TRP A 429 -6.01 -2.49 7.38
CA TRP A 429 -5.04 -1.61 6.69
C TRP A 429 -5.59 -0.88 5.46
N ASN A 430 -6.90 -0.68 5.35
CA ASN A 430 -7.49 0.08 4.25
C ASN A 430 -7.48 1.58 4.55
N LEU A 431 -7.32 2.39 3.50
CA LEU A 431 -7.38 3.85 3.57
C LEU A 431 -8.73 4.34 3.02
N LEU A 432 -9.61 4.81 3.90
CA LEU A 432 -10.94 5.29 3.56
C LEU A 432 -11.03 6.81 3.72
N MET A 433 -11.15 7.54 2.62
CA MET A 433 -11.20 9.02 2.65
C MET A 433 -12.45 9.58 1.97
N ASN A 434 -13.13 10.51 2.63
CA ASN A 434 -14.26 11.28 2.07
C ASN A 434 -15.39 10.41 1.47
N ASN A 435 -15.55 9.16 1.95
CA ASN A 435 -16.73 8.38 1.63
C ASN A 435 -17.89 8.89 2.50
N THR A 436 -19.14 8.79 2.03
CA THR A 436 -20.28 9.17 2.88
C THR A 436 -20.32 8.25 4.11
N PRO A 437 -20.46 8.79 5.33
CA PRO A 437 -20.50 7.98 6.55
C PRO A 437 -21.69 6.99 6.58
N PRO A 438 -21.51 5.78 7.14
CA PRO A 438 -20.25 5.29 7.71
C PRO A 438 -19.27 4.76 6.64
N PRO A 439 -17.95 4.93 6.81
CA PRO A 439 -16.98 4.48 5.82
C PRO A 439 -16.88 2.95 5.73
N ILE A 440 -17.08 2.24 6.85
CA ILE A 440 -17.26 0.79 6.87
C ILE A 440 -18.57 0.50 7.57
N GLN A 441 -19.45 -0.28 6.93
CA GLN A 441 -20.71 -0.74 7.49
C GLN A 441 -20.72 -2.26 7.56
N VAL A 442 -21.13 -2.80 8.71
CA VAL A 442 -21.23 -4.25 8.95
C VAL A 442 -22.55 -4.56 9.63
N ASP A 443 -23.36 -5.43 9.04
CA ASP A 443 -24.66 -5.86 9.60
C ASP A 443 -24.64 -7.29 10.18
N SER A 444 -23.49 -7.97 10.11
CA SER A 444 -23.33 -9.39 10.40
C SER A 444 -22.17 -9.63 11.37
N PRO A 445 -22.31 -10.52 12.37
CA PRO A 445 -21.29 -10.74 13.41
C PRO A 445 -20.09 -11.53 12.88
N GLY A 446 -18.97 -11.49 13.61
CA GLY A 446 -17.79 -12.35 13.35
C GLY A 446 -16.84 -11.85 12.28
N ASN A 447 -17.03 -10.64 11.74
CA ASN A 447 -16.05 -9.98 10.88
C ASN A 447 -14.97 -9.31 11.74
N VAL A 448 -13.73 -9.29 11.25
CA VAL A 448 -12.57 -8.62 11.88
C VAL A 448 -12.31 -7.31 11.15
N ILE A 449 -12.36 -6.19 11.87
CA ILE A 449 -12.16 -4.84 11.32
C ILE A 449 -11.11 -4.13 12.16
N GLU A 450 -9.88 -4.09 11.67
CA GLU A 450 -8.75 -3.58 12.47
C GLU A 450 -7.83 -2.72 11.62
N ASN A 451 -7.15 -1.75 12.23
CA ASN A 451 -6.09 -0.98 11.57
C ASN A 451 -6.51 -0.25 10.28
N ASN A 452 -7.79 0.12 10.15
CA ASN A 452 -8.28 0.91 9.01
C ASN A 452 -8.18 2.41 9.32
N ILE A 453 -7.75 3.19 8.33
CA ILE A 453 -7.55 4.63 8.49
C ILE A 453 -8.74 5.37 7.87
N TYR A 454 -9.37 6.23 8.66
CA TYR A 454 -10.50 7.06 8.24
C TYR A 454 -10.09 8.52 8.23
N ASN A 455 -10.43 9.24 7.17
CA ASN A 455 -10.40 10.70 7.17
C ASN A 455 -11.83 11.23 7.30
N GLU A 456 -12.36 11.18 8.53
CA GLU A 456 -13.57 11.92 8.91
C GLU A 456 -13.23 13.10 9.81
N THR A 457 -13.95 14.21 9.63
CA THR A 457 -13.71 15.45 10.38
C THR A 457 -14.16 15.40 11.84
N THR A 458 -15.07 14.48 12.21
CA THR A 458 -15.60 14.26 13.57
C THR A 458 -16.50 13.00 13.57
N ILE A 459 -16.31 12.03 14.47
CA ILE A 459 -17.36 11.03 14.78
C ILE A 459 -18.42 11.71 15.63
N LYS A 460 -19.68 11.70 15.17
CA LYS A 460 -20.75 12.44 15.83
C LYS A 460 -21.94 11.55 16.20
N ILE A 461 -22.23 11.49 17.50
CA ILE A 461 -23.37 10.78 18.10
C ILE A 461 -24.23 11.80 18.83
N THR A 462 -25.44 12.06 18.35
CA THR A 462 -26.37 13.03 18.97
C THR A 462 -27.63 12.40 19.55
N GLN A 463 -27.84 11.12 19.25
CA GLN A 463 -28.97 10.29 19.67
C GLN A 463 -28.56 8.81 19.54
N ASN A 464 -29.26 7.91 20.24
CA ASN A 464 -28.86 6.50 20.33
C ASN A 464 -28.76 5.80 18.95
N ILE A 465 -29.60 6.17 17.99
CA ILE A 465 -29.58 5.57 16.65
C ILE A 465 -28.28 5.89 15.88
N ASP A 466 -27.59 6.98 16.23
CA ASP A 466 -26.34 7.36 15.55
C ASP A 466 -25.22 6.36 15.86
N PHE A 467 -25.29 5.61 16.98
CA PHE A 467 -24.34 4.53 17.27
C PHE A 467 -24.39 3.41 16.22
N GLU A 468 -25.54 3.17 15.59
CA GLU A 468 -25.66 2.18 14.51
C GLU A 468 -24.77 2.52 13.30
N THR A 469 -24.35 3.79 13.19
CA THR A 469 -23.45 4.24 12.13
C THR A 469 -22.00 3.82 12.41
N TYR A 470 -21.54 3.90 13.67
CA TYR A 470 -20.11 3.78 13.98
C TYR A 470 -19.75 2.56 14.84
N LYS A 471 -20.74 1.80 15.34
CA LYS A 471 -20.49 0.62 16.16
C LYS A 471 -19.85 -0.50 15.33
N THR A 472 -18.92 -1.21 15.94
CA THR A 472 -18.44 -2.50 15.43
C THR A 472 -19.44 -3.60 15.77
N TYR A 473 -19.97 -3.58 17.00
CA TYR A 473 -21.05 -4.46 17.46
C TYR A 473 -21.79 -3.87 18.66
N GLY A 474 -22.80 -4.59 19.14
CA GLY A 474 -23.58 -4.22 20.32
C GLY A 474 -24.95 -3.63 20.03
N ASN A 475 -25.78 -3.51 21.07
CA ASN A 475 -27.15 -2.97 20.96
C ASN A 475 -27.46 -1.87 21.98
N GLY A 476 -26.45 -1.37 22.69
CA GLY A 476 -26.59 -0.27 23.64
C GLY A 476 -27.18 -0.65 25.01
N SER A 477 -27.36 -1.94 25.29
CA SER A 477 -27.81 -2.43 26.60
C SER A 477 -26.65 -2.68 27.56
N ALA A 478 -26.89 -2.71 28.87
CA ALA A 478 -25.85 -2.97 29.88
C ALA A 478 -25.10 -4.30 29.67
N SER A 479 -25.78 -5.33 29.17
CA SER A 479 -25.16 -6.64 28.87
C SER A 479 -24.53 -6.72 27.48
N ASN A 480 -24.79 -5.74 26.61
CA ASN A 480 -24.31 -5.72 25.23
C ASN A 480 -24.16 -4.25 24.75
N PRO A 481 -23.18 -3.52 25.31
CA PRO A 481 -22.97 -2.11 25.02
C PRO A 481 -22.62 -1.91 23.54
N TYR A 482 -22.88 -0.72 23.01
CA TYR A 482 -22.30 -0.31 21.73
C TYR A 482 -20.78 -0.24 21.85
N VAL A 483 -20.05 -0.95 20.98
CA VAL A 483 -18.58 -0.90 20.98
C VAL A 483 -18.13 -0.14 19.74
N ILE A 484 -17.27 0.87 19.95
CA ILE A 484 -16.55 1.58 18.90
C ILE A 484 -15.06 1.34 19.20
N GLU A 485 -14.40 0.61 18.32
CA GLU A 485 -13.02 0.17 18.53
C GLU A 485 -12.18 0.17 17.26
N ASP A 486 -10.85 0.18 17.44
CA ASP A 486 -9.84 -0.01 16.39
C ASP A 486 -9.96 0.99 15.22
N ILE A 487 -10.41 2.20 15.53
CA ILE A 487 -10.62 3.31 14.60
C ILE A 487 -9.56 4.39 14.83
N SER A 488 -8.93 4.83 13.73
CA SER A 488 -8.09 6.03 13.72
C SER A 488 -8.83 7.22 13.11
N VAL A 489 -9.00 8.29 13.89
CA VAL A 489 -9.63 9.56 13.50
C VAL A 489 -8.58 10.66 13.37
N TYR A 490 -8.37 11.12 12.15
CA TYR A 490 -7.45 12.22 11.85
C TYR A 490 -8.20 13.46 11.38
N GLY A 491 -7.94 14.60 12.00
CA GLY A 491 -8.55 15.87 11.64
C GLY A 491 -7.88 16.54 10.44
N VAL A 492 -8.64 17.38 9.75
CA VAL A 492 -8.11 18.31 8.74
C VAL A 492 -8.09 19.73 9.31
N ALA A 493 -7.31 20.62 8.70
CA ALA A 493 -7.03 21.98 9.19
C ALA A 493 -8.27 22.91 9.20
N THR A 494 -9.23 22.65 10.10
CA THR A 494 -10.40 23.44 10.51
C THR A 494 -11.29 22.72 11.55
N CYS A 495 -11.00 21.46 11.91
CA CYS A 495 -11.92 20.63 12.70
C CYS A 495 -11.94 20.96 14.20
N GLY A 496 -13.15 21.02 14.76
CA GLY A 496 -13.38 21.37 16.17
C GLY A 496 -13.21 20.19 17.13
N ILE A 497 -13.80 19.03 16.84
CA ILE A 497 -13.91 17.91 17.79
C ILE A 497 -13.58 16.60 17.06
N GLY A 498 -12.82 15.68 17.67
CA GLY A 498 -12.55 14.36 17.11
C GLY A 498 -13.74 13.41 17.24
N ILE A 499 -14.21 13.20 18.47
CA ILE A 499 -15.43 12.42 18.78
C ILE A 499 -16.38 13.30 19.61
N ASP A 500 -17.62 13.46 19.17
CA ASP A 500 -18.66 14.28 19.81
C ASP A 500 -19.90 13.42 20.13
N ILE A 501 -20.08 13.06 21.40
CA ILE A 501 -21.20 12.24 21.89
C ILE A 501 -22.11 13.09 22.78
N GLN A 502 -23.40 13.14 22.46
CA GLN A 502 -24.36 13.98 23.16
C GLN A 502 -25.69 13.26 23.37
N ASN A 503 -26.34 13.55 24.52
CA ASN A 503 -27.73 13.20 24.83
C ASN A 503 -28.05 11.70 24.68
N THR A 504 -27.25 10.83 25.28
CA THR A 504 -27.45 9.38 25.23
C THR A 504 -27.40 8.75 26.62
N ASP A 505 -28.25 7.76 26.83
CA ASP A 505 -28.32 6.88 28.00
C ASP A 505 -27.91 5.43 27.69
N ALA A 506 -27.56 5.16 26.42
CA ALA A 506 -27.13 3.84 25.96
C ALA A 506 -25.77 3.50 26.58
N HIS A 507 -25.56 2.21 26.87
CA HIS A 507 -24.25 1.73 27.29
C HIS A 507 -23.30 1.67 26.09
N PHE A 508 -22.11 2.23 26.20
CA PHE A 508 -21.10 2.16 25.15
C PHE A 508 -19.67 2.01 25.68
N ILE A 509 -18.79 1.49 24.83
CA ILE A 509 -17.34 1.36 25.05
C ILE A 509 -16.62 2.00 23.87
N LEU A 510 -15.71 2.93 24.15
CA LEU A 510 -14.74 3.49 23.21
C LEU A 510 -13.37 2.92 23.55
N ARG A 511 -12.80 2.07 22.68
CA ARG A 511 -11.51 1.44 22.96
C ARG A 511 -10.56 1.34 21.78
N ASN A 512 -9.26 1.31 22.03
CA ASN A 512 -8.22 1.19 20.99
C ASN A 512 -8.33 2.25 19.88
N LEU A 513 -8.87 3.43 20.19
CA LEU A 513 -9.03 4.51 19.23
C LEU A 513 -7.75 5.36 19.16
N THR A 514 -7.38 5.80 17.97
CA THR A 514 -6.33 6.81 17.78
C THR A 514 -6.96 8.12 17.29
N ILE A 515 -6.79 9.21 18.03
CA ILE A 515 -7.31 10.54 17.67
C ILE A 515 -6.15 11.51 17.57
N SER A 516 -5.90 12.09 16.40
CA SER A 516 -4.76 12.99 16.21
C SER A 516 -4.97 14.08 15.13
N PHE A 517 -4.33 15.24 15.33
CA PHE A 517 -4.05 16.32 14.36
C PHE A 517 -5.24 17.00 13.64
N PRO A 518 -5.28 18.34 13.54
CA PRO A 518 -5.62 19.19 14.66
C PRO A 518 -7.14 19.15 14.98
N PHE A 519 -7.48 18.75 16.20
CA PHE A 519 -8.78 19.02 16.82
C PHE A 519 -8.63 20.03 17.95
N THR A 520 -9.68 20.81 18.27
CA THR A 520 -9.70 21.60 19.51
C THR A 520 -10.10 20.77 20.73
N VAL A 521 -10.85 19.69 20.52
CA VAL A 521 -11.19 18.69 21.54
C VAL A 521 -11.04 17.29 20.95
N GLY A 522 -10.32 16.38 21.62
CA GLY A 522 -10.18 14.98 21.17
C GLY A 522 -11.50 14.23 21.26
N MET A 523 -12.03 14.07 22.47
CA MET A 523 -13.34 13.49 22.74
C MET A 523 -14.19 14.44 23.59
N LYS A 524 -15.46 14.62 23.23
CA LYS A 524 -16.42 15.47 23.93
C LYS A 524 -17.71 14.71 24.22
N LEU A 525 -18.07 14.61 25.49
CA LEU A 525 -19.30 13.99 25.98
C LEU A 525 -20.17 15.05 26.68
N VAL A 526 -21.44 15.16 26.30
CA VAL A 526 -22.40 16.11 26.90
C VAL A 526 -23.75 15.44 27.17
N ASN A 527 -24.24 15.49 28.42
CA ASN A 527 -25.50 14.83 28.81
C ASN A 527 -25.49 13.32 28.51
N VAL A 528 -24.41 12.65 28.89
CA VAL A 528 -24.18 11.23 28.59
C VAL A 528 -24.21 10.39 29.87
N THR A 529 -24.88 9.25 29.83
CA THR A 529 -24.89 8.26 30.92
C THR A 529 -24.36 6.92 30.43
N ASN A 530 -23.60 6.19 31.26
CA ASN A 530 -23.13 4.82 31.01
C ASN A 530 -22.10 4.67 29.87
N GLY A 531 -20.86 5.11 30.09
CA GLY A 531 -19.80 5.02 29.07
C GLY A 531 -18.47 4.55 29.62
N GLU A 532 -17.72 3.80 28.81
CA GLU A 532 -16.33 3.42 29.09
C GLU A 532 -15.42 3.94 27.98
N ILE A 533 -14.32 4.60 28.36
CA ILE A 533 -13.29 5.14 27.46
C ILE A 533 -11.97 4.52 27.89
N VAL A 534 -11.51 3.49 27.16
CA VAL A 534 -10.39 2.65 27.59
C VAL A 534 -9.34 2.42 26.50
N ASN A 535 -8.05 2.42 26.83
CA ASN A 535 -6.96 2.09 25.89
C ASN A 535 -6.91 2.97 24.61
N ASN A 536 -7.26 4.25 24.69
CA ASN A 536 -7.21 5.15 23.54
C ASN A 536 -5.93 5.99 23.52
N SER A 537 -5.47 6.37 22.33
CA SER A 537 -4.35 7.30 22.10
C SER A 537 -4.89 8.62 21.55
N ILE A 538 -4.74 9.71 22.32
CA ILE A 538 -5.25 11.04 21.96
C ILE A 538 -4.08 12.02 21.94
N SER A 539 -3.78 12.58 20.77
CA SER A 539 -2.58 13.41 20.58
C SER A 539 -2.79 14.61 19.66
N GLU A 540 -1.84 15.56 19.70
CA GLU A 540 -1.78 16.70 18.78
C GLU A 540 -3.06 17.55 18.76
N ILE A 541 -3.71 17.68 19.92
CA ILE A 541 -4.92 18.48 20.10
C ILE A 541 -4.50 19.92 20.28
N LYS A 542 -5.06 20.83 19.48
CA LYS A 542 -4.65 22.23 19.45
C LYS A 542 -5.85 23.17 19.40
N GLY A 543 -5.96 24.01 20.42
CA GLY A 543 -6.87 25.14 20.41
C GLY A 543 -6.55 26.11 19.27
N SER A 544 -7.59 26.66 18.64
CA SER A 544 -7.47 27.68 17.61
C SER A 544 -6.85 28.95 18.18
N ASN A 545 -5.90 29.52 17.46
CA ASN A 545 -5.33 30.81 17.83
C ASN A 545 -6.39 31.92 17.68
N GLY A 546 -6.34 32.90 18.56
CA GLY A 546 -7.10 34.12 18.46
C GLY A 546 -6.71 34.93 17.23
N MET A 547 -7.66 35.66 16.67
CA MET A 547 -7.43 36.56 15.56
C MET A 547 -6.67 37.79 16.05
N ASN A 548 -5.68 38.21 15.26
CA ASN A 548 -5.04 39.49 15.48
C ASN A 548 -6.07 40.62 15.30
N GLY A 549 -6.04 41.60 16.18
CA GLY A 549 -6.83 42.81 16.03
C GLY A 549 -6.44 43.55 14.75
N GLY A 550 -7.42 44.09 14.04
CA GLY A 550 -7.16 45.11 13.03
C GLY A 550 -6.55 46.36 13.67
N THR A 551 -6.13 47.34 12.86
CA THR A 551 -5.46 48.60 13.30
C THR A 551 -5.96 49.17 14.64
N ASP A 552 -7.29 49.23 14.86
CA ASP A 552 -7.88 49.79 16.08
C ASP A 552 -8.57 48.79 17.03
N GLN A 553 -8.28 47.48 16.94
CA GLN A 553 -8.94 46.44 17.74
C GLN A 553 -7.97 45.64 18.62
N SER A 554 -8.45 45.17 19.77
CA SER A 554 -7.73 44.19 20.59
C SER A 554 -7.71 42.82 19.91
N GLY A 555 -6.66 42.03 20.15
CA GLY A 555 -6.60 40.64 19.70
C GLY A 555 -7.67 39.80 20.40
N THR A 556 -8.20 38.78 19.73
CA THR A 556 -9.17 37.88 20.36
C THR A 556 -8.46 36.79 21.15
N THR A 557 -9.11 36.25 22.18
CA THR A 557 -8.65 35.07 22.90
C THR A 557 -8.67 33.85 21.98
N GLY A 558 -7.70 32.93 22.15
CA GLY A 558 -7.73 31.62 21.48
C GLY A 558 -8.84 30.71 22.01
N THR A 559 -8.97 29.48 21.50
CA THR A 559 -9.86 28.45 22.06
C THR A 559 -9.10 27.44 22.91
N GLN A 560 -9.80 26.66 23.72
CA GLN A 560 -9.17 25.62 24.54
C GLN A 560 -8.69 24.45 23.69
N GLY A 561 -7.64 23.77 24.15
CA GLY A 561 -7.25 22.44 23.69
C GLY A 561 -7.60 21.42 24.77
N ILE A 562 -8.42 20.42 24.48
CA ILE A 562 -8.84 19.42 25.49
C ILE A 562 -8.71 18.00 24.94
N GLY A 563 -8.03 17.11 25.66
CA GLY A 563 -7.99 15.69 25.29
C GLY A 563 -9.38 15.05 25.37
N ILE A 564 -9.92 14.93 26.59
CA ILE A 564 -11.26 14.40 26.85
C ILE A 564 -12.07 15.41 27.68
N ALA A 565 -13.28 15.76 27.24
CA ALA A 565 -14.17 16.70 27.90
C ALA A 565 -15.52 16.06 28.24
N LEU A 566 -15.92 16.09 29.51
CA LEU A 566 -17.22 15.62 30.01
C LEU A 566 -18.01 16.81 30.59
N THR A 567 -19.29 16.92 30.24
CA THR A 567 -20.18 17.94 30.81
C THR A 567 -21.55 17.34 31.09
N ASN A 568 -21.98 17.41 32.35
CA ASN A 568 -23.24 16.82 32.81
C ASN A 568 -23.35 15.32 32.47
N CYS A 569 -22.28 14.58 32.77
CA CYS A 569 -22.19 13.14 32.51
C CYS A 569 -22.26 12.33 33.82
N THR A 570 -22.80 11.10 33.75
CA THR A 570 -22.89 10.21 34.91
C THR A 570 -22.46 8.78 34.56
N TYR A 571 -21.79 8.07 35.48
CA TYR A 571 -21.32 6.69 35.26
C TYR A 571 -20.39 6.56 34.05
N ILE A 572 -19.37 7.43 33.97
CA ILE A 572 -18.33 7.36 32.95
C ILE A 572 -17.02 6.84 33.56
N ALA A 573 -16.45 5.81 32.95
CA ALA A 573 -15.11 5.31 33.26
C ALA A 573 -14.12 5.75 32.17
N ILE A 574 -12.99 6.33 32.57
CA ILE A 574 -11.89 6.74 31.70
C ILE A 574 -10.63 6.03 32.19
N SER A 575 -10.20 4.98 31.49
CA SER A 575 -9.09 4.14 31.95
C SER A 575 -8.00 3.87 30.91
N SER A 576 -6.74 3.77 31.32
CA SER A 576 -5.65 3.28 30.46
C SER A 576 -5.46 4.06 29.15
N ASN A 577 -5.87 5.34 29.08
CA ASN A 577 -5.68 6.16 27.89
C ASN A 577 -4.33 6.87 27.91
N ASN A 578 -3.73 7.06 26.74
CA ASN A 578 -2.52 7.87 26.55
C ASN A 578 -2.90 9.21 25.89
N ILE A 579 -2.81 10.31 26.64
CA ILE A 579 -3.23 11.65 26.22
C ILE A 579 -2.03 12.58 26.24
N PHE A 580 -1.59 13.06 25.08
CA PHE A 580 -0.37 13.86 25.03
C PHE A 580 -0.36 14.97 23.97
N ASN A 581 0.59 15.91 24.09
CA ASN A 581 0.75 17.04 23.17
C ASN A 581 -0.53 17.87 23.00
N ILE A 582 -1.13 18.29 24.12
CA ILE A 582 -2.35 19.10 24.14
C ILE A 582 -1.96 20.57 24.27
N LEU A 583 -2.36 21.41 23.31
CA LEU A 583 -1.99 22.81 23.24
C LEU A 583 -3.23 23.72 23.32
N GLY A 584 -3.20 24.69 24.24
CA GLY A 584 -4.18 25.77 24.28
C GLY A 584 -3.97 26.74 23.11
N GLY A 585 -5.05 27.36 22.63
CA GLY A 585 -4.97 28.35 21.58
C GLY A 585 -4.29 29.64 22.06
N ASN A 586 -3.34 30.15 21.28
CA ASN A 586 -2.65 31.39 21.60
C ASN A 586 -3.59 32.59 21.43
N GLY A 587 -3.39 33.65 22.21
CA GLY A 587 -4.08 34.91 22.01
C GLY A 587 -3.61 35.65 20.75
N GLY A 588 -4.53 36.33 20.07
CA GLY A 588 -4.21 37.17 18.92
C GLY A 588 -3.40 38.42 19.32
N LYS A 589 -2.60 38.98 18.42
CA LYS A 589 -1.90 40.25 18.67
C LYS A 589 -2.88 41.42 18.67
N GLY A 590 -2.64 42.43 19.52
CA GLY A 590 -3.37 43.70 19.47
C GLY A 590 -3.03 44.51 18.22
N GLY A 591 -3.96 45.37 17.78
CA GLY A 591 -3.79 46.26 16.63
C GLY A 591 -2.82 47.42 16.86
N ASP A 592 -2.14 47.84 15.79
CA ASP A 592 -1.30 49.05 15.77
C ASP A 592 -2.19 50.30 15.69
N GLY A 593 -2.50 50.90 16.85
CA GLY A 593 -3.58 51.89 17.02
C GLY A 593 -3.46 53.16 16.17
N SER A 594 -4.58 53.79 15.81
CA SER A 594 -4.69 55.10 15.13
C SER A 594 -4.82 56.27 16.11
N SER A 595 -4.71 57.51 15.60
CA SER A 595 -4.51 58.80 16.30
C SER A 595 -5.33 59.13 17.56
N ASN A 596 -6.36 58.34 17.91
CA ASN A 596 -7.25 58.62 19.05
C ASN A 596 -7.53 57.43 19.98
N ASN A 597 -6.83 56.28 19.86
CA ASN A 597 -7.00 55.15 20.77
C ASN A 597 -5.66 54.68 21.37
N PRO A 598 -5.50 54.58 22.70
CA PRO A 598 -4.29 54.01 23.31
C PRO A 598 -4.12 52.55 22.85
N GLY A 599 -2.86 52.10 22.68
CA GLY A 599 -2.53 50.81 22.05
C GLY A 599 -3.36 49.64 22.61
N GLN A 600 -3.90 48.82 21.72
CA GLN A 600 -4.87 47.78 22.08
C GLN A 600 -4.20 46.58 22.76
N LYS A 601 -4.94 45.92 23.66
CA LYS A 601 -4.48 44.72 24.38
C LYS A 601 -4.36 43.55 23.39
N GLY A 602 -3.40 42.65 23.60
CA GLY A 602 -3.45 41.34 22.94
C GLY A 602 -4.71 40.55 23.35
N GLY A 603 -4.98 39.44 22.69
CA GLY A 603 -5.92 38.43 23.18
C GLY A 603 -5.28 37.58 24.28
N ASP A 604 -6.05 37.07 25.23
CA ASP A 604 -5.50 36.14 26.22
C ASP A 604 -5.23 34.76 25.58
N GLY A 605 -4.22 34.06 26.06
CA GLY A 605 -4.03 32.64 25.76
C GLY A 605 -5.11 31.81 26.47
N ASN A 606 -5.52 30.69 25.86
CA ASN A 606 -6.58 29.87 26.42
C ASN A 606 -6.05 28.58 27.07
N LYS A 607 -6.90 27.98 27.92
CA LYS A 607 -6.55 26.83 28.75
C LYS A 607 -6.32 25.56 27.93
N ALA A 608 -5.48 24.67 28.46
CA ALA A 608 -5.32 23.31 27.96
C ALA A 608 -5.61 22.29 29.06
N SER A 609 -6.33 21.22 28.74
CA SER A 609 -6.61 20.14 29.70
C SER A 609 -6.42 18.78 29.06
N GLY A 610 -5.78 17.85 29.77
CA GLY A 610 -5.76 16.44 29.34
C GLY A 610 -7.16 15.84 29.47
N ILE A 611 -7.67 15.82 30.69
CA ILE A 611 -9.05 15.40 31.02
C ILE A 611 -9.76 16.57 31.73
N TYR A 612 -10.95 16.93 31.25
CA TYR A 612 -11.80 17.99 31.82
C TYR A 612 -13.20 17.46 32.13
N LEU A 613 -13.60 17.53 33.40
CA LEU A 613 -14.94 17.15 33.87
C LEU A 613 -15.64 18.38 34.43
N LYS A 614 -16.90 18.57 34.06
CA LYS A 614 -17.76 19.62 34.58
C LYS A 614 -19.15 19.10 34.92
N ASP A 615 -19.68 19.49 36.08
CA ASP A 615 -21.04 19.20 36.51
C ASP A 615 -21.40 17.70 36.39
N SER A 616 -20.42 16.81 36.56
CA SER A 616 -20.54 15.37 36.30
C SER A 616 -20.53 14.57 37.61
N ALA A 617 -21.07 13.36 37.59
CA ALA A 617 -21.21 12.53 38.78
C ALA A 617 -20.80 11.08 38.57
N ASP A 618 -20.38 10.40 39.63
CA ASP A 618 -20.13 8.95 39.65
C ASP A 618 -19.16 8.50 38.53
N CYS A 619 -18.07 9.25 38.35
CA CYS A 619 -17.07 9.01 37.30
C CYS A 619 -15.79 8.38 37.88
N LEU A 620 -15.15 7.50 37.11
CA LEU A 620 -13.87 6.87 37.42
C LEU A 620 -12.81 7.32 36.40
N ILE A 621 -11.66 7.80 36.88
CA ILE A 621 -10.51 8.16 36.05
C ILE A 621 -9.31 7.37 36.58
N SER A 622 -8.81 6.40 35.81
CA SER A 622 -7.69 5.58 36.30
C SER A 622 -6.68 5.08 35.27
N HIS A 623 -5.44 4.83 35.68
CA HIS A 623 -4.40 4.24 34.79
C HIS A 623 -4.09 5.06 33.53
N ASN A 624 -4.49 6.34 33.46
CA ASN A 624 -4.23 7.16 32.28
C ASN A 624 -2.83 7.77 32.34
N THR A 625 -2.18 7.90 31.19
CA THR A 625 -0.95 8.67 31.03
C THR A 625 -1.26 9.99 30.35
N LEU A 626 -0.98 11.11 31.03
CA LEU A 626 -1.21 12.47 30.56
C LEU A 626 0.11 13.22 30.48
N SER A 627 0.49 13.71 29.31
CA SER A 627 1.77 14.41 29.17
C SER A 627 1.83 15.54 28.15
N SER A 628 2.76 16.48 28.35
CA SER A 628 3.01 17.59 27.41
C SER A 628 1.75 18.43 27.15
N ILE A 629 1.14 18.93 28.23
CA ILE A 629 -0.09 19.73 28.19
C ILE A 629 0.26 21.19 28.44
N ASN A 630 0.10 22.03 27.41
CA ASN A 630 0.60 23.41 27.40
C ASN A 630 -0.53 24.41 27.23
N GLY A 631 -0.64 25.36 28.15
CA GLY A 631 -1.54 26.51 28.00
C GLY A 631 -1.12 27.37 26.80
N GLY A 632 -2.09 28.01 26.14
CA GLY A 632 -1.80 28.90 25.02
C GLY A 632 -1.09 30.17 25.49
N SER A 633 -0.16 30.70 24.71
CA SER A 633 0.53 31.96 25.03
C SER A 633 -0.43 33.15 24.90
N GLY A 634 -0.24 34.17 25.74
CA GLY A 634 -0.90 35.45 25.61
C GLY A 634 -0.48 36.19 24.35
N GLY A 635 -1.43 36.90 23.75
CA GLY A 635 -1.18 37.77 22.61
C GLY A 635 -0.38 39.01 23.00
N ASN A 636 0.49 39.46 22.10
CA ASN A 636 1.28 40.67 22.31
C ASN A 636 0.39 41.92 22.21
N GLY A 637 0.70 42.95 23.00
CA GLY A 637 0.07 44.27 22.90
C GLY A 637 0.43 44.98 21.59
N GLY A 638 -0.48 45.82 21.09
CA GLY A 638 -0.28 46.60 19.87
C GLY A 638 0.69 47.79 20.05
N LYS A 639 1.28 48.28 18.94
CA LYS A 639 2.11 49.50 18.96
C LYS A 639 1.24 50.76 19.00
N GLY A 640 1.74 51.84 19.61
CA GLY A 640 1.13 53.18 19.46
C GLY A 640 1.56 53.85 18.14
N SER A 641 0.68 54.63 17.49
CA SER A 641 1.04 55.42 16.28
C SER A 641 1.51 56.84 16.59
N ASP A 642 2.30 57.39 15.67
CA ASP A 642 2.81 58.77 15.70
C ASP A 642 2.21 59.57 14.53
N THR A 643 1.13 60.33 14.78
CA THR A 643 0.61 61.33 13.83
C THR A 643 0.07 62.55 14.56
N SER A 644 0.97 63.49 14.85
CA SER A 644 0.76 64.95 14.89
C SER A 644 -0.65 65.48 15.23
N GLU A 645 -0.84 66.00 16.43
CA GLU A 645 -0.80 67.43 16.76
C GLU A 645 -1.21 67.61 18.23
N LEU A 646 -0.36 68.35 18.98
CA LEU A 646 -0.67 69.14 20.18
C LEU A 646 -1.84 68.62 21.04
N PHE A 647 -1.59 67.85 22.10
CA PHE A 647 -2.12 68.04 23.47
C PHE A 647 -1.66 66.90 24.41
N MET A 648 -0.76 67.26 25.33
CA MET A 648 -0.54 66.84 26.73
C MET A 648 -1.20 65.57 27.37
N ASP A 649 -1.46 64.48 26.67
CA ASP A 649 -1.74 63.18 27.31
C ASP A 649 -0.67 62.14 26.93
N GLY A 650 -0.04 61.52 27.93
CA GLY A 650 1.05 60.57 27.73
C GLY A 650 0.60 59.32 26.97
N TYR A 651 1.24 59.04 25.84
CA TYR A 651 0.96 57.85 25.04
C TYR A 651 1.57 56.59 25.68
N ILE A 652 0.75 55.54 25.82
CA ILE A 652 1.12 54.26 26.44
C ILE A 652 1.04 53.16 25.38
N GLY A 653 2.10 52.34 25.24
CA GLY A 653 2.08 51.15 24.39
C GLY A 653 1.02 50.14 24.84
N GLY A 654 0.52 49.29 23.93
CA GLY A 654 -0.51 48.31 24.26
C GLY A 654 -0.07 47.31 25.32
N LYS A 655 -0.98 46.83 26.16
CA LYS A 655 -0.65 45.83 27.21
C LYS A 655 -0.58 44.42 26.60
N GLY A 656 0.44 43.66 27.00
CA GLY A 656 0.49 42.23 26.75
C GLY A 656 -0.62 41.49 27.50
N SER A 657 -1.02 40.34 27.00
CA SER A 657 -2.14 39.56 27.56
C SER A 657 -1.72 38.39 28.40
N MET A 658 -2.64 37.88 29.21
CA MET A 658 -2.33 36.74 30.07
C MET A 658 -2.14 35.48 29.24
N GLY A 659 -1.18 34.65 29.65
CA GLY A 659 -1.11 33.28 29.15
C GLY A 659 -2.27 32.42 29.64
N GLY A 660 -2.52 31.31 28.95
CA GLY A 660 -3.50 30.31 29.32
C GLY A 660 -2.99 29.41 30.46
N GLY A 661 -3.90 28.94 31.31
CA GLY A 661 -3.58 27.89 32.28
C GLY A 661 -3.50 26.50 31.65
N SER A 662 -2.99 25.51 32.37
CA SER A 662 -3.05 24.12 31.94
C SER A 662 -3.29 23.17 33.09
N SER A 663 -4.00 22.07 32.82
CA SER A 663 -4.23 21.02 33.81
C SER A 663 -4.05 19.64 33.20
N GLY A 664 -3.39 18.72 33.91
CA GLY A 664 -3.46 17.30 33.56
C GLY A 664 -4.91 16.84 33.63
N ILE A 665 -5.47 16.90 34.84
CA ILE A 665 -6.87 16.57 35.13
C ILE A 665 -7.53 17.77 35.81
N TYR A 666 -8.68 18.19 35.31
CA TYR A 666 -9.47 19.27 35.90
C TYR A 666 -10.92 18.82 36.10
N ILE A 667 -11.35 18.75 37.35
CA ILE A 667 -12.68 18.36 37.78
C ILE A 667 -13.38 19.56 38.45
N GLU A 668 -14.43 20.06 37.80
CA GLU A 668 -15.19 21.24 38.20
C GLU A 668 -16.62 20.88 38.60
N SER A 669 -17.07 21.36 39.77
CA SER A 669 -18.45 21.23 40.28
C SER A 669 -19.02 19.81 40.21
N SER A 670 -18.16 18.80 40.40
CA SER A 670 -18.52 17.39 40.18
C SER A 670 -18.61 16.62 41.51
N LEU A 671 -19.34 15.50 41.50
CA LEU A 671 -19.69 14.73 42.70
C LEU A 671 -19.28 13.25 42.57
N ASN A 672 -18.78 12.63 43.63
CA ASN A 672 -18.44 11.20 43.67
C ASN A 672 -17.49 10.80 42.53
N VAL A 673 -16.36 11.50 42.40
CA VAL A 673 -15.34 11.19 41.38
C VAL A 673 -14.20 10.42 42.03
N THR A 674 -13.79 9.31 41.41
CA THR A 674 -12.58 8.57 41.79
C THR A 674 -11.48 8.82 40.77
N ASN A 675 -10.32 9.27 41.22
CA ASN A 675 -9.13 9.51 40.40
C ASN A 675 -7.93 8.74 40.95
N ASP A 676 -7.44 7.72 40.24
CA ASP A 676 -6.49 6.76 40.81
C ASP A 676 -5.52 6.18 39.77
N TRP A 677 -4.29 5.83 40.14
CA TRP A 677 -3.27 5.24 39.25
C TRP A 677 -2.90 6.04 37.99
N ASN A 678 -3.04 7.37 37.93
CA ASN A 678 -2.69 8.15 36.74
C ASN A 678 -1.25 8.67 36.76
N VAL A 679 -0.62 8.75 35.59
CA VAL A 679 0.72 9.34 35.38
C VAL A 679 0.56 10.68 34.66
N ILE A 680 0.83 11.78 35.36
CA ILE A 680 0.69 13.16 34.86
C ILE A 680 2.08 13.80 34.85
N LYS A 681 2.57 14.15 33.66
CA LYS A 681 3.92 14.75 33.53
C LYS A 681 3.97 15.91 32.55
N ASN A 682 4.89 16.85 32.74
CA ASN A 682 5.20 17.92 31.77
C ASN A 682 3.96 18.79 31.47
N ILE A 683 3.46 19.48 32.50
CA ILE A 683 2.31 20.38 32.41
C ILE A 683 2.82 21.81 32.49
N PHE A 684 2.66 22.57 31.40
CA PHE A 684 3.25 23.90 31.27
C PHE A 684 2.18 24.97 31.08
N GLY A 685 2.23 26.04 31.88
CA GLY A 685 1.38 27.20 31.69
C GLY A 685 1.78 27.98 30.45
N GLY A 686 0.83 28.65 29.81
CA GLY A 686 1.12 29.54 28.70
C GLY A 686 1.84 30.80 29.16
N ASP A 687 2.82 31.25 28.37
CA ASP A 687 3.53 32.49 28.63
C ASP A 687 2.65 33.73 28.45
N GLY A 688 2.91 34.77 29.23
CA GLY A 688 2.28 36.08 29.05
C GLY A 688 2.75 36.75 27.76
N GLY A 689 1.83 37.45 27.11
CA GLY A 689 2.13 38.24 25.91
C GLY A 689 3.04 39.42 26.21
N ILE A 690 3.86 39.80 25.24
CA ILE A 690 4.80 40.92 25.36
C ILE A 690 4.03 42.24 25.27
N GLY A 691 4.39 43.24 26.09
CA GLY A 691 3.87 44.59 26.00
C GLY A 691 4.26 45.29 24.68
N GLY A 692 3.37 46.09 24.13
CA GLY A 692 3.63 46.88 22.93
C GLY A 692 4.67 47.99 23.16
N ALA A 693 5.49 48.27 22.17
CA ALA A 693 6.44 49.39 22.21
C ALA A 693 5.70 50.75 22.22
N GLY A 694 6.28 51.74 22.91
CA GLY A 694 5.85 53.13 22.79
C GLY A 694 6.15 53.69 21.40
N GLY A 695 5.44 54.73 20.96
CA GLY A 695 5.66 55.34 19.64
C GLY A 695 7.03 56.04 19.49
N ASP A 696 7.57 56.05 18.27
CA ASP A 696 8.87 56.65 17.91
C ASP A 696 8.71 58.12 17.48
N SER A 697 8.72 59.08 18.42
CA SER A 697 8.67 60.51 18.06
C SER A 697 10.05 61.18 18.11
N PHE A 698 10.37 62.01 17.09
CA PHE A 698 11.61 62.78 16.99
C PHE A 698 11.70 63.99 17.95
N PHE A 699 10.60 64.37 18.64
CA PHE A 699 10.50 65.63 19.39
C PHE A 699 9.79 65.58 20.77
N SER A 700 9.41 64.42 21.30
CA SER A 700 8.64 64.34 22.58
C SER A 700 9.36 63.64 23.73
N ILE A 701 8.94 63.99 24.95
CA ILE A 701 9.27 63.33 26.23
C ILE A 701 8.83 61.86 26.13
N GLY A 702 9.74 60.93 26.38
CA GLY A 702 9.61 59.51 26.08
C GLY A 702 8.29 58.88 26.53
N GLY A 703 7.63 58.15 25.62
CA GLY A 703 6.44 57.36 25.91
C GLY A 703 6.78 56.14 26.78
N ALA A 704 5.90 55.80 27.72
CA ALA A 704 6.04 54.59 28.53
C ALA A 704 5.70 53.35 27.69
N GLY A 705 6.60 52.37 27.67
CA GLY A 705 6.33 51.07 27.05
C GLY A 705 5.15 50.36 27.73
N GLY A 706 4.41 49.54 26.98
CA GLY A 706 3.30 48.76 27.52
C GLY A 706 3.77 47.75 28.56
N ALA A 707 2.97 47.52 29.61
CA ALA A 707 3.25 46.45 30.57
C ALA A 707 3.11 45.08 29.90
N GLY A 708 4.00 44.14 30.26
CA GLY A 708 3.89 42.75 29.83
C GLY A 708 2.68 42.05 30.47
N GLY A 709 2.16 41.03 29.79
CA GLY A 709 1.07 40.20 30.29
C GLY A 709 1.53 39.25 31.40
N ALA A 710 0.66 38.88 32.33
CA ALA A 710 1.01 37.87 33.32
C ALA A 710 1.17 36.48 32.67
N GLY A 711 2.05 35.66 33.23
CA GLY A 711 2.14 34.23 32.90
C GLY A 711 0.84 33.51 33.28
N GLY A 712 0.63 32.32 32.70
CA GLY A 712 -0.60 31.53 32.77
C GLY A 712 -1.33 31.55 34.12
N ASN A 713 -2.66 31.71 34.07
CA ASN A 713 -3.50 31.95 35.25
C ASN A 713 -3.33 30.89 36.37
N ILE A 714 -3.62 29.62 36.08
CA ILE A 714 -3.45 28.48 36.99
C ILE A 714 -2.91 27.31 36.18
N THR A 715 -1.77 26.78 36.58
CA THR A 715 -1.18 25.56 36.02
C THR A 715 -1.16 24.48 37.09
N SER A 716 -1.71 23.31 36.79
CA SER A 716 -1.79 22.23 37.77
C SER A 716 -1.62 20.83 37.22
N GLY A 717 -1.09 19.90 38.02
CA GLY A 717 -1.22 18.47 37.71
C GLY A 717 -2.68 18.06 37.77
N ILE A 718 -3.30 18.27 38.94
CA ILE A 718 -4.72 17.99 39.20
C ILE A 718 -5.39 19.23 39.82
N HIS A 719 -6.57 19.57 39.33
CA HIS A 719 -7.39 20.67 39.86
C HIS A 719 -8.80 20.17 40.19
N PHE A 720 -9.22 20.35 41.45
CA PHE A 720 -10.61 20.20 41.85
C PHE A 720 -11.21 21.55 42.21
N GLY A 721 -12.13 22.05 41.39
CA GLY A 721 -12.82 23.32 41.60
C GLY A 721 -14.26 23.10 42.04
N GLY A 722 -14.62 23.44 43.28
CA GLY A 722 -16.00 23.34 43.79
C GLY A 722 -16.58 21.92 43.83
N SER A 723 -15.73 20.89 43.80
CA SER A 723 -16.15 19.48 43.73
C SER A 723 -16.33 18.86 45.12
N MET A 724 -17.13 17.80 45.22
CA MET A 724 -17.46 17.14 46.50
C MET A 724 -17.29 15.62 46.43
N ASN A 725 -16.87 15.02 47.53
CA ASN A 725 -16.67 13.56 47.66
C ASN A 725 -15.75 12.99 46.56
N VAL A 726 -14.62 13.65 46.33
CA VAL A 726 -13.62 13.16 45.37
C VAL A 726 -12.63 12.26 46.13
N THR A 727 -12.42 11.04 45.63
CA THR A 727 -11.34 10.15 46.08
C THR A 727 -10.18 10.24 45.10
N ASN A 728 -9.02 10.64 45.58
CA ASN A 728 -7.80 10.79 44.79
C ASN A 728 -6.69 9.90 45.37
N GLY A 729 -6.42 8.78 44.70
CA GLY A 729 -5.48 7.74 45.13
C GLY A 729 -4.06 7.91 44.58
N TRP A 730 -3.45 6.84 44.09
CA TRP A 730 -2.06 6.81 43.65
C TRP A 730 -1.85 7.52 42.32
N ASN A 731 -1.44 8.79 42.33
CA ASN A 731 -1.15 9.53 41.10
C ASN A 731 0.29 10.03 41.09
N VAL A 732 0.99 9.84 39.97
CA VAL A 732 2.35 10.34 39.76
C VAL A 732 2.28 11.69 39.07
N ILE A 733 2.70 12.76 39.74
CA ILE A 733 2.67 14.13 39.19
C ILE A 733 4.09 14.68 39.10
N LYS A 734 4.59 14.92 37.89
CA LYS A 734 5.96 15.41 37.62
C LYS A 734 5.96 16.64 36.71
N ASN A 735 6.92 17.55 36.93
CA ASN A 735 7.18 18.71 36.04
C ASN A 735 5.92 19.54 35.73
N VAL A 736 5.34 20.15 36.76
CA VAL A 736 4.29 21.16 36.62
C VAL A 736 4.93 22.53 36.75
N THR A 737 4.76 23.40 35.75
CA THR A 737 5.44 24.69 35.71
C THR A 737 4.52 25.79 35.20
N GLY A 738 4.43 26.88 35.94
CA GLY A 738 3.65 28.06 35.53
C GLY A 738 4.27 28.78 34.33
N GLY A 739 3.44 29.41 33.49
CA GLY A 739 3.94 30.15 32.34
C GLY A 739 4.76 31.37 32.74
N ALA A 740 5.74 31.76 31.92
CA ALA A 740 6.55 32.95 32.19
C ALA A 740 5.72 34.24 32.04
N GLY A 741 6.05 35.26 32.83
CA GLY A 741 5.49 36.59 32.64
C GLY A 741 6.01 37.22 31.33
N GLY A 742 5.13 37.91 30.61
CA GLY A 742 5.50 38.66 29.41
C GLY A 742 6.43 39.83 29.73
N ALA A 743 7.39 40.09 28.85
CA ALA A 743 8.27 41.24 28.97
C ALA A 743 7.53 42.56 28.72
N GLY A 744 7.91 43.62 29.44
CA GLY A 744 7.47 44.98 29.14
C GLY A 744 7.99 45.46 27.78
N GLY A 745 7.20 46.26 27.07
CA GLY A 745 7.62 46.86 25.79
C GLY A 745 8.74 47.88 25.98
N ALA A 746 9.66 47.98 25.01
CA ALA A 746 10.69 49.02 25.03
C ALA A 746 10.07 50.42 24.86
N GLY A 747 10.49 51.37 25.71
CA GLY A 747 10.21 52.80 25.49
C GLY A 747 11.12 53.35 24.38
N GLY A 748 10.64 54.33 23.61
CA GLY A 748 11.39 54.91 22.49
C GLY A 748 12.71 55.59 22.90
N LEU A 749 13.64 55.75 21.94
CA LEU A 749 14.98 56.34 22.11
C LEU A 749 14.93 57.86 22.41
N GLY A 750 14.77 58.25 23.67
CA GLY A 750 14.81 59.66 24.11
C GLY A 750 16.06 60.03 24.92
N LEU A 751 16.73 61.12 24.56
CA LEU A 751 17.97 61.67 25.15
C LEU A 751 17.85 62.21 26.60
N ILE A 752 16.78 61.88 27.34
CA ILE A 752 16.59 62.35 28.72
C ILE A 752 16.08 61.18 29.57
N SER A 753 16.94 60.70 30.46
CA SER A 753 16.68 59.62 31.40
C SER A 753 15.59 60.03 32.41
N ASN A 754 14.33 59.65 32.17
CA ASN A 754 13.28 59.41 33.17
C ASN A 754 11.94 58.95 32.55
N GLY A 755 11.97 58.07 31.54
CA GLY A 755 10.76 57.42 30.99
C GLY A 755 10.55 56.04 31.61
N ALA A 756 9.37 55.77 32.18
CA ALA A 756 9.05 54.54 32.90
C ALA A 756 9.21 53.29 32.00
N ASN A 757 10.13 52.40 32.37
CA ASN A 757 10.23 51.06 31.78
C ASN A 757 8.94 50.30 32.09
N GLY A 758 8.27 49.77 31.07
CA GLY A 758 7.07 48.94 31.22
C GLY A 758 7.35 47.79 32.19
N GLY A 759 6.47 47.56 33.16
CA GLY A 759 6.64 46.49 34.13
C GLY A 759 6.59 45.11 33.46
N ASN A 760 7.50 44.21 33.84
CA ASN A 760 7.41 42.80 33.47
C ASN A 760 6.17 42.18 34.14
N GLY A 761 5.47 41.31 33.41
CA GLY A 761 4.35 40.55 33.95
C GLY A 761 4.79 39.63 35.09
N LYS A 762 3.88 39.34 36.02
CA LYS A 762 4.11 38.31 37.05
C LYS A 762 4.12 36.93 36.40
N GLY A 763 4.94 36.00 36.89
CA GLY A 763 4.90 34.58 36.47
C GLY A 763 3.58 33.91 36.84
N GLY A 764 3.25 32.83 36.15
CA GLY A 764 2.04 32.04 36.38
C GLY A 764 2.09 31.26 37.69
N MET A 765 0.91 30.88 38.20
CA MET A 765 0.81 30.05 39.40
C MET A 765 0.93 28.57 39.03
N GLU A 766 1.69 27.81 39.81
CA GLU A 766 1.97 26.38 39.61
C GLU A 766 1.57 25.57 40.84
N TYR A 767 0.84 24.46 40.62
CA TYR A 767 0.35 23.61 41.69
C TYR A 767 0.46 22.13 41.32
N GLY A 768 0.89 21.25 42.22
CA GLY A 768 0.74 19.81 42.01
C GLY A 768 -0.74 19.43 41.98
N ILE A 769 -1.36 19.58 43.14
CA ILE A 769 -2.79 19.45 43.37
C ILE A 769 -3.33 20.79 43.91
N LEU A 770 -4.40 21.27 43.29
CA LEU A 770 -5.15 22.45 43.72
C LEU A 770 -6.58 22.05 44.09
N LEU A 771 -6.92 22.19 45.37
CA LEU A 771 -8.30 22.12 45.87
C LEU A 771 -8.83 23.54 46.04
N ASP A 772 -9.63 24.00 45.08
CA ASP A 772 -10.25 25.33 45.10
C ASP A 772 -11.74 25.21 45.46
N ASN A 773 -12.13 25.62 46.67
CA ASN A 773 -13.49 25.50 47.20
C ASN A 773 -14.09 24.08 47.18
N SER A 774 -13.26 23.04 47.02
CA SER A 774 -13.67 21.63 47.04
C SER A 774 -13.71 21.08 48.47
N ASN A 775 -14.68 20.23 48.78
CA ASN A 775 -14.94 19.77 50.16
C ASN A 775 -15.11 18.25 50.25
N ASN A 776 -14.84 17.68 51.44
CA ASN A 776 -14.93 16.25 51.72
C ASN A 776 -14.14 15.37 50.73
N SER A 777 -13.05 15.90 50.17
CA SER A 777 -12.18 15.14 49.27
C SER A 777 -11.12 14.38 50.05
N VAL A 778 -10.80 13.18 49.61
CA VAL A 778 -9.83 12.27 50.23
C VAL A 778 -8.66 12.12 49.25
N ASN A 779 -7.47 12.59 49.63
CA ASN A 779 -6.27 12.58 48.80
C ASN A 779 -5.18 11.78 49.51
N ILE A 780 -4.95 10.53 49.10
CA ILE A 780 -4.07 9.60 49.82
C ILE A 780 -3.21 8.84 48.80
N PHE A 781 -1.98 8.49 49.15
CA PHE A 781 -1.04 7.75 48.31
C PHE A 781 -0.57 8.46 47.04
N ASN A 782 -0.59 9.79 46.98
CA ASN A 782 -0.09 10.50 45.80
C ASN A 782 1.44 10.53 45.74
N SER A 783 2.01 10.40 44.53
CA SER A 783 3.44 10.51 44.25
C SER A 783 3.74 11.88 43.61
N ILE A 784 4.04 12.89 44.45
CA ILE A 784 4.06 14.29 44.02
C ILE A 784 5.49 14.83 43.92
N TYR A 785 5.93 15.09 42.69
CA TYR A 785 7.26 15.58 42.35
C TYR A 785 7.32 17.09 42.06
N CYS A 786 6.40 17.86 42.64
CA CYS A 786 6.32 19.30 42.43
C CYS A 786 5.98 20.06 43.72
N GLN A 787 6.53 21.26 43.86
CA GLN A 787 6.28 22.15 44.99
C GLN A 787 4.92 22.86 44.81
N ASN A 788 4.35 23.37 45.91
CA ASN A 788 3.12 24.18 45.94
C ASN A 788 1.79 23.41 45.77
N ASN A 789 1.46 22.48 46.66
CA ASN A 789 0.09 21.95 46.75
C ASN A 789 -0.76 22.87 47.62
N THR A 790 -2.01 23.12 47.21
CA THR A 790 -2.87 24.10 47.88
C THR A 790 -4.26 23.55 48.20
N ASP A 791 -4.71 23.78 49.43
CA ASP A 791 -6.04 23.45 49.92
C ASP A 791 -6.77 24.69 50.44
N ASN A 792 -7.70 25.18 49.63
CA ASN A 792 -8.60 26.28 49.99
C ASN A 792 -10.01 25.79 50.36
N GLY A 793 -10.18 24.47 50.53
CA GLY A 793 -11.47 23.85 50.85
C GLY A 793 -11.77 23.74 52.35
N MET A 794 -12.72 22.87 52.67
CA MET A 794 -13.05 22.49 54.05
C MET A 794 -13.17 20.98 54.17
N ASN A 795 -12.64 20.43 55.28
CA ASN A 795 -12.75 19.03 55.66
C ASN A 795 -12.17 18.03 54.65
N ASN A 796 -11.13 18.42 53.92
CA ASN A 796 -10.39 17.52 53.05
C ASN A 796 -9.37 16.71 53.87
N LYS A 797 -9.13 15.46 53.46
CA LYS A 797 -8.16 14.55 54.08
C LYS A 797 -6.98 14.34 53.14
N TRP A 798 -5.79 14.30 53.71
CA TRP A 798 -4.53 14.09 53.00
C TRP A 798 -3.78 12.83 53.49
N ASP A 799 -4.36 12.08 54.41
CA ASP A 799 -3.88 10.79 54.92
C ASP A 799 -5.11 9.96 55.38
N ASP A 800 -4.98 8.63 55.45
CA ASP A 800 -6.04 7.75 56.01
C ASP A 800 -5.90 7.54 57.53
N GLY A 801 -4.91 8.17 58.15
CA GLY A 801 -4.52 7.97 59.54
C GLY A 801 -3.43 6.92 59.77
N ASN A 802 -3.10 6.11 58.76
CA ASN A 802 -1.97 5.18 58.78
C ASN A 802 -0.83 5.66 57.88
N ILE A 803 -1.14 6.11 56.67
CA ILE A 803 -0.19 6.50 55.63
C ILE A 803 -0.73 7.69 54.82
N GLY A 804 0.19 8.57 54.42
CA GLY A 804 -0.09 9.80 53.67
C GLY A 804 0.41 9.75 52.23
N ASN A 805 0.90 10.89 51.75
CA ASN A 805 1.42 11.04 50.39
C ASN A 805 2.95 11.12 50.39
N TYR A 806 3.55 10.78 49.24
CA TYR A 806 4.96 11.05 49.00
C TYR A 806 5.15 12.44 48.42
N TRP A 807 6.06 13.21 49.02
CA TRP A 807 6.38 14.56 48.62
C TRP A 807 7.88 14.66 48.31
N SER A 808 8.24 14.86 47.04
CA SER A 808 9.64 14.94 46.60
C SER A 808 10.53 15.99 47.29
N TYR A 809 9.92 16.99 47.92
CA TYR A 809 10.58 18.11 48.61
C TYR A 809 10.39 18.05 50.13
N TYR A 810 9.83 16.96 50.66
CA TYR A 810 9.71 16.77 52.09
C TYR A 810 11.07 16.50 52.70
N SER A 811 11.42 17.33 53.69
CA SER A 811 12.71 17.30 54.38
C SER A 811 12.54 17.01 55.88
N GLY A 812 11.45 16.37 56.28
CA GLY A 812 11.21 16.00 57.66
C GLY A 812 12.12 14.87 58.12
N MET A 813 12.07 14.57 59.42
CA MET A 813 12.81 13.46 60.01
C MET A 813 11.92 12.25 60.18
N ASP A 814 12.51 11.08 60.00
CA ASP A 814 11.98 9.79 60.42
C ASP A 814 12.75 9.37 61.69
N VAL A 815 12.06 9.40 62.83
CA VAL A 815 12.63 9.05 64.14
C VAL A 815 12.62 7.54 64.35
N ASN A 816 11.82 6.80 63.57
CA ASN A 816 11.78 5.35 63.53
C ASN A 816 12.16 4.86 62.12
N PRO A 817 13.47 4.87 61.77
CA PRO A 817 13.98 4.75 60.38
C PRO A 817 13.73 3.39 59.69
N TYR A 818 12.84 2.57 60.25
CA TYR A 818 12.45 1.25 59.79
C TYR A 818 10.99 1.19 59.31
N ASP A 819 10.18 2.24 59.48
CA ASP A 819 8.78 2.27 58.99
C ASP A 819 8.54 3.18 57.78
N GLY A 820 9.54 3.97 57.36
CA GLY A 820 9.53 4.78 56.13
C GLY A 820 8.50 5.90 56.09
N ILE A 821 7.88 6.23 57.23
CA ILE A 821 6.89 7.30 57.38
C ILE A 821 7.52 8.45 58.18
N GLY A 822 7.50 9.65 57.61
CA GLY A 822 7.99 10.85 58.27
C GLY A 822 7.14 11.23 59.48
N ASP A 823 7.80 11.49 60.61
CA ASP A 823 7.14 11.87 61.86
C ASP A 823 6.76 13.35 61.92
N THR A 824 7.29 14.17 61.01
CA THR A 824 6.98 15.61 60.93
C THR A 824 5.82 15.81 59.96
N PRO A 825 4.65 16.34 60.37
CA PRO A 825 3.56 16.59 59.44
C PRO A 825 3.95 17.54 58.31
N HIS A 826 3.49 17.25 57.09
CA HIS A 826 3.68 18.11 55.93
C HIS A 826 2.50 19.08 55.81
N PHE A 827 2.77 20.39 55.92
CA PHE A 827 1.73 21.42 55.83
C PHE A 827 1.50 21.83 54.38
N LEU A 828 0.23 21.99 54.02
CA LEU A 828 -0.18 22.42 52.69
C LEU A 828 -0.50 23.92 52.70
N ASN A 829 -0.23 24.58 51.58
CA ASN A 829 -0.58 25.98 51.41
C ASN A 829 -2.11 26.14 51.32
N GLY A 830 -2.63 27.34 51.59
CA GLY A 830 -4.05 27.67 51.39
C GLY A 830 -4.80 28.05 52.67
N THR A 831 -6.09 28.29 52.54
CA THR A 831 -6.94 28.80 53.64
C THR A 831 -7.46 27.71 54.57
N ALA A 832 -7.36 26.43 54.20
CA ALA A 832 -7.90 25.31 54.97
C ALA A 832 -7.03 24.89 56.17
N ASN A 833 -5.76 25.32 56.22
CA ASN A 833 -4.74 24.83 57.16
C ASN A 833 -4.58 23.28 57.14
N SER A 834 -4.77 22.67 55.98
CA SER A 834 -4.65 21.23 55.80
C SER A 834 -3.20 20.75 55.97
N LYS A 835 -3.06 19.51 56.42
CA LYS A 835 -1.77 18.85 56.60
C LYS A 835 -1.89 17.37 56.30
N ASP A 836 -0.81 16.80 55.78
CA ASP A 836 -0.57 15.37 55.75
C ASP A 836 0.19 14.99 57.02
N ASN A 837 -0.42 14.17 57.88
CA ASN A 837 0.15 13.81 59.18
C ASN A 837 1.14 12.64 59.11
N LYS A 838 1.18 11.93 57.98
CA LYS A 838 1.95 10.70 57.79
C LYS A 838 2.65 10.71 56.42
N PRO A 839 3.44 11.76 56.11
CA PRO A 839 4.12 11.86 54.83
C PRO A 839 5.10 10.70 54.65
N VAL A 840 5.21 10.19 53.44
CA VAL A 840 6.11 9.07 53.12
C VAL A 840 7.52 9.59 52.83
N MET A 841 8.56 8.95 53.41
CA MET A 841 9.97 9.40 53.32
C MET A 841 10.60 9.15 51.96
N PHE A 842 10.40 7.94 51.45
CA PHE A 842 10.84 7.48 50.15
C PHE A 842 9.66 6.74 49.53
N PRO A 843 9.45 6.80 48.22
CA PRO A 843 8.26 6.21 47.65
C PRO A 843 8.27 4.68 47.92
N PHE A 844 7.31 4.18 48.70
CA PHE A 844 7.20 2.75 49.04
C PHE A 844 6.92 1.93 47.78
N GLY A 845 7.66 0.83 47.57
CA GLY A 845 7.62 0.07 46.32
C GLY A 845 8.43 0.71 45.18
N SER A 846 9.36 1.61 45.51
CA SER A 846 10.34 2.08 44.55
C SER A 846 11.46 1.07 44.41
N ASP A 847 11.86 0.96 43.18
CA ASP A 847 13.03 0.32 42.66
C ASP A 847 14.00 1.50 42.39
N PHE A 848 14.94 1.71 43.31
CA PHE A 848 15.71 2.97 43.43
C PHE A 848 16.70 3.14 42.29
N ASP A 849 17.28 2.04 41.85
CA ASP A 849 18.17 1.96 40.71
C ASP A 849 17.44 1.62 39.41
N GLY A 850 16.20 1.11 39.48
CA GLY A 850 15.28 1.01 38.35
C GLY A 850 15.39 -0.32 37.61
N ASP A 851 15.81 -1.37 38.31
CA ASP A 851 16.20 -2.68 37.78
C ASP A 851 15.03 -3.69 37.72
N GLY A 852 13.95 -3.44 38.45
CA GLY A 852 12.74 -4.27 38.53
C GLY A 852 12.54 -4.97 39.88
N LEU A 853 13.58 -5.08 40.70
CA LEU A 853 13.49 -5.47 42.10
C LEU A 853 13.16 -4.23 42.93
N ASN A 854 12.18 -4.33 43.81
CA ASN A 854 11.95 -3.22 44.72
C ASN A 854 13.01 -3.20 45.83
N ASN A 855 13.26 -2.02 46.41
CA ASN A 855 14.24 -1.85 47.48
C ASN A 855 14.05 -2.79 48.69
N SER A 856 12.88 -3.42 48.85
CA SER A 856 12.65 -4.42 49.92
C SER A 856 13.10 -5.83 49.54
N GLU A 857 13.06 -6.17 48.25
CA GLU A 857 13.53 -7.45 47.67
C GLU A 857 15.05 -7.53 47.68
N GLU A 858 15.73 -6.44 47.33
CA GLU A 858 17.20 -6.34 47.28
C GLU A 858 17.86 -6.32 48.69
N TYR A 859 17.16 -5.81 49.71
CA TYR A 859 17.71 -5.62 51.05
C TYR A 859 17.68 -6.90 51.94
N ALA A 860 16.80 -7.85 51.62
CA ALA A 860 16.74 -9.16 52.26
C ALA A 860 17.68 -10.18 51.57
N LEU A 861 17.89 -11.38 52.13
CA LEU A 861 18.31 -12.49 51.25
C LEU A 861 17.09 -12.71 50.34
N GLY A 862 17.22 -12.43 49.05
CA GLY A 862 16.14 -12.54 48.07
C GLY A 862 15.58 -13.96 47.98
N MET A 863 14.57 -14.17 47.12
CA MET A 863 14.00 -15.51 46.89
C MET A 863 14.97 -16.46 46.16
N ASP A 864 15.97 -15.90 45.49
CA ASP A 864 17.07 -16.55 44.76
C ASP A 864 18.26 -16.96 45.63
N GLY A 865 18.38 -16.38 46.83
CA GLY A 865 19.47 -16.64 47.76
C GLY A 865 20.66 -15.68 47.63
N TYR A 866 20.60 -14.69 46.75
CA TYR A 866 21.65 -13.68 46.57
C TYR A 866 21.29 -12.36 47.28
N ARG A 867 22.29 -11.48 47.44
CA ARG A 867 22.11 -10.11 47.97
C ARG A 867 22.66 -9.15 46.94
N THR A 868 21.79 -8.29 46.43
CA THR A 868 22.04 -7.33 45.35
C THR A 868 22.18 -5.90 45.91
N ASN A 869 22.59 -4.95 45.08
CA ASN A 869 22.91 -3.60 45.54
C ASN A 869 21.81 -2.60 45.18
N VAL A 870 21.06 -2.14 46.19
CA VAL A 870 19.95 -1.14 46.16
C VAL A 870 20.23 0.22 45.50
N THR A 871 21.41 0.41 44.91
CA THR A 871 21.82 1.65 44.25
C THR A 871 22.42 1.42 42.86
N THR A 872 22.53 0.17 42.41
CA THR A 872 23.11 -0.20 41.11
C THR A 872 22.25 -1.30 40.49
N PRO A 873 21.66 -1.06 39.29
CA PRO A 873 20.76 -2.04 38.68
C PRO A 873 21.40 -3.39 38.33
N ASP A 874 22.72 -3.42 38.25
CA ASP A 874 23.55 -4.52 37.73
C ASP A 874 24.74 -4.64 38.69
N SER A 875 24.76 -5.74 39.45
CA SER A 875 25.68 -5.93 40.56
C SER A 875 27.08 -6.41 40.13
N ASP A 876 27.23 -7.11 39.01
CA ASP A 876 28.50 -7.63 38.50
C ASP A 876 29.02 -6.96 37.21
N TYR A 877 28.22 -6.03 36.67
CA TYR A 877 28.53 -5.16 35.55
C TYR A 877 28.63 -5.88 34.20
N ASP A 878 27.84 -6.93 34.01
CA ASP A 878 27.80 -7.70 32.77
C ASP A 878 26.78 -7.16 31.73
N GLU A 879 25.98 -6.15 32.10
CA GLU A 879 24.89 -5.53 31.33
C GLU A 879 23.50 -6.20 31.44
N ILE A 880 23.31 -7.26 32.25
CA ILE A 880 22.00 -7.73 32.72
C ILE A 880 21.72 -7.09 34.10
N SER A 881 20.45 -6.78 34.39
CA SER A 881 20.08 -6.33 35.73
C SER A 881 19.82 -7.49 36.68
N ASP A 882 20.04 -7.25 37.96
CA ASP A 882 19.86 -8.25 39.02
C ASP A 882 18.45 -8.90 38.98
N TYR A 883 17.41 -8.11 38.67
CA TYR A 883 16.06 -8.61 38.41
C TYR A 883 15.98 -9.68 37.31
N TRP A 884 16.65 -9.46 36.18
CA TRP A 884 16.56 -10.33 35.00
C TRP A 884 17.36 -11.61 35.18
N GLU A 885 18.51 -11.53 35.83
CA GLU A 885 19.32 -12.71 36.16
C GLU A 885 18.56 -13.67 37.07
N PHE A 886 17.82 -13.13 38.05
CA PHE A 886 16.90 -13.93 38.84
C PHE A 886 15.82 -14.64 38.00
N GLN A 887 15.25 -13.97 36.99
CA GLN A 887 14.24 -14.59 36.12
C GLN A 887 14.81 -15.68 35.22
N TRP A 888 16.06 -15.54 34.79
CA TRP A 888 16.72 -16.44 33.84
C TRP A 888 17.56 -17.53 34.50
N GLY A 889 17.78 -17.45 35.81
CA GLY A 889 18.51 -18.46 36.57
C GLY A 889 20.03 -18.36 36.42
N THR A 890 20.53 -17.25 35.88
CA THR A 890 21.94 -16.86 35.89
C THR A 890 22.34 -16.29 37.26
N ASN A 891 23.62 -16.02 37.49
CA ASN A 891 24.13 -15.60 38.79
C ASN A 891 24.40 -14.08 38.84
N PRO A 892 23.63 -13.28 39.63
CA PRO A 892 23.71 -11.81 39.71
C PRO A 892 24.98 -11.24 40.37
N THR A 893 26.01 -12.07 40.46
CA THR A 893 27.31 -11.70 41.01
C THR A 893 28.47 -12.31 40.22
N ASN A 894 28.19 -12.92 39.06
CA ASN A 894 29.16 -13.57 38.18
C ASN A 894 28.79 -13.36 36.69
N PRO A 895 29.58 -12.57 35.94
CA PRO A 895 29.22 -12.11 34.59
C PRO A 895 29.29 -13.18 33.48
N ASP A 896 29.69 -14.40 33.77
CA ASP A 896 29.85 -15.53 32.82
C ASP A 896 29.52 -16.81 33.61
N THR A 897 28.25 -17.21 33.56
CA THR A 897 27.66 -18.19 34.46
C THR A 897 28.13 -19.62 34.17
N ASP A 898 28.37 -19.99 32.91
CA ASP A 898 28.80 -21.34 32.52
C ASP A 898 30.26 -21.48 32.11
N GLY A 899 30.97 -20.37 31.89
CA GLY A 899 32.41 -20.31 31.72
C GLY A 899 32.90 -20.62 30.31
N ASP A 900 32.07 -20.46 29.28
CA ASP A 900 32.40 -20.75 27.89
C ASP A 900 33.21 -19.63 27.19
N GLY A 901 33.24 -18.43 27.80
CA GLY A 901 33.95 -17.25 27.32
C GLY A 901 33.06 -16.12 26.80
N LEU A 902 31.75 -16.30 26.76
CA LEU A 902 30.74 -15.26 26.60
C LEU A 902 30.24 -14.81 27.97
N ASN A 903 29.82 -13.55 28.08
CA ASN A 903 29.12 -13.09 29.27
C ASN A 903 27.61 -13.34 29.10
N ASP A 904 26.90 -13.53 30.22
CA ASP A 904 25.47 -13.88 30.22
C ASP A 904 24.66 -12.89 29.35
N SER A 905 25.00 -11.60 29.40
CA SER A 905 24.34 -10.59 28.55
C SER A 905 24.53 -10.78 27.05
N ALA A 906 25.69 -11.24 26.60
CA ALA A 906 25.93 -11.51 25.18
C ALA A 906 25.11 -12.73 24.73
N GLU A 907 25.07 -13.78 25.54
CA GLU A 907 24.31 -14.98 25.24
C GLU A 907 22.81 -14.70 25.16
N VAL A 908 22.27 -13.96 26.13
CA VAL A 908 20.83 -13.68 26.18
C VAL A 908 20.39 -12.65 25.16
N PHE A 909 21.17 -11.58 24.95
CA PHE A 909 20.72 -10.44 24.13
C PHE A 909 21.32 -10.37 22.72
N ILE A 910 22.48 -10.98 22.49
CA ILE A 910 23.20 -10.89 21.21
C ILE A 910 23.07 -12.21 20.44
N TYR A 911 23.29 -13.35 21.09
CA TYR A 911 23.45 -14.65 20.43
C TYR A 911 22.34 -15.69 20.71
N PRO A 912 21.23 -15.29 21.34
CA PRO A 912 20.24 -16.16 22.02
C PRO A 912 20.67 -17.57 22.49
N THR A 913 21.90 -17.77 22.94
CA THR A 913 22.40 -19.04 23.48
C THR A 913 21.98 -19.24 24.94
N ASN A 914 22.20 -20.44 25.48
CA ASN A 914 21.82 -20.74 26.85
C ASN A 914 22.99 -20.48 27.81
N ALA A 915 22.95 -19.32 28.50
CA ALA A 915 23.95 -18.85 29.49
C ALA A 915 24.19 -19.75 30.74
N THR A 916 23.65 -20.96 30.74
CA THR A 916 23.91 -21.97 31.78
C THR A 916 24.45 -23.28 31.19
N ASN A 917 24.74 -23.30 29.89
CA ASN A 917 25.15 -24.45 29.10
C ASN A 917 26.13 -24.05 27.99
N PRO A 918 27.43 -24.41 28.09
CA PRO A 918 28.50 -23.86 27.26
C PRO A 918 28.54 -24.37 25.78
N ASP A 919 27.54 -25.12 25.34
CA ASP A 919 27.42 -25.78 24.02
C ASP A 919 25.91 -25.99 23.76
N THR A 920 25.26 -25.00 23.15
CA THR A 920 23.80 -24.87 23.10
C THR A 920 23.15 -25.83 22.11
N ASP A 921 23.76 -26.08 20.95
CA ASP A 921 23.23 -26.97 19.92
C ASP A 921 23.70 -28.43 20.05
N GLY A 922 24.75 -28.68 20.82
CA GLY A 922 25.26 -30.00 21.15
C GLY A 922 26.13 -30.64 20.06
N ASP A 923 26.73 -29.86 19.16
CA ASP A 923 27.62 -30.36 18.10
C ASP A 923 29.06 -30.65 18.60
N GLY A 924 29.42 -30.12 19.77
CA GLY A 924 30.73 -30.27 20.42
C GLY A 924 31.71 -29.12 20.19
N LEU A 925 31.25 -28.00 19.65
CA LEU A 925 31.87 -26.68 19.68
C LEU A 925 31.18 -25.85 20.78
N ASN A 926 31.93 -25.01 21.51
CA ASN A 926 31.31 -24.17 22.54
C ASN A 926 30.77 -22.90 21.88
N ASP A 927 29.66 -22.36 22.38
CA ASP A 927 29.01 -21.16 21.82
C ASP A 927 30.00 -19.98 21.66
N GLY A 928 30.84 -19.76 22.67
CA GLY A 928 31.92 -18.77 22.63
C GLY A 928 32.95 -19.01 21.52
N ASP A 929 33.34 -20.25 21.24
CA ASP A 929 34.29 -20.57 20.17
C ASP A 929 33.66 -20.38 18.78
N GLU A 930 32.39 -20.75 18.63
CA GLU A 930 31.61 -20.56 17.39
C GLU A 930 31.56 -19.09 16.99
N ILE A 931 31.20 -18.24 17.95
CA ILE A 931 31.07 -16.81 17.72
C ILE A 931 32.43 -16.13 17.52
N ILE A 932 33.40 -16.40 18.41
CA ILE A 932 34.66 -15.65 18.48
C ILE A 932 35.67 -16.15 17.45
N THR A 933 35.67 -17.46 17.17
CA THR A 933 36.72 -18.12 16.38
C THR A 933 36.23 -18.58 15.00
N HIS A 934 35.06 -19.22 14.93
CA HIS A 934 34.62 -19.94 13.72
C HIS A 934 33.59 -19.18 12.88
N THR A 935 32.94 -18.17 13.45
CA THR A 935 31.86 -17.38 12.83
C THR A 935 30.67 -18.23 12.38
N THR A 936 30.40 -19.33 13.10
CA THR A 936 29.24 -20.22 12.94
C THR A 936 28.05 -19.74 13.79
N ASP A 937 26.87 -20.32 13.58
CA ASP A 937 25.65 -20.06 14.36
C ASP A 937 25.54 -21.06 15.53
N PRO A 938 25.73 -20.64 16.79
CA PRO A 938 25.75 -21.52 17.97
C PRO A 938 24.38 -22.15 18.33
N LEU A 939 23.38 -21.94 17.49
CA LEU A 939 22.05 -22.54 17.62
C LEU A 939 21.80 -23.60 16.54
N ASP A 940 22.77 -23.84 15.65
CA ASP A 940 22.64 -24.68 14.49
C ASP A 940 23.90 -25.50 14.24
N ALA A 941 23.79 -26.81 14.50
CA ALA A 941 24.91 -27.74 14.40
C ALA A 941 25.48 -27.93 12.97
N ASP A 942 24.88 -27.28 11.97
CA ASP A 942 25.22 -27.26 10.53
C ASP A 942 24.82 -25.88 9.96
N THR A 943 25.68 -24.87 10.17
CA THR A 943 25.39 -23.45 9.96
C THR A 943 25.02 -23.11 8.51
N ASP A 944 25.54 -23.85 7.53
CA ASP A 944 25.33 -23.57 6.11
C ASP A 944 24.35 -24.53 5.41
N ASP A 945 23.69 -25.40 6.18
CA ASP A 945 22.64 -26.33 5.74
C ASP A 945 23.12 -27.31 4.64
N ASP A 946 24.39 -27.73 4.67
CA ASP A 946 24.98 -28.60 3.64
C ASP A 946 25.09 -30.08 4.01
N LEU A 947 24.62 -30.43 5.22
CA LEU A 947 24.60 -31.75 5.85
C LEU A 947 25.93 -32.18 6.49
N LEU A 948 26.93 -31.30 6.55
CA LEU A 948 28.14 -31.46 7.33
C LEU A 948 28.02 -30.68 8.66
N PRO A 949 28.32 -31.29 9.82
CA PRO A 949 28.30 -30.54 11.07
C PRO A 949 29.47 -29.57 11.21
N ASP A 950 29.24 -28.40 11.78
CA ASP A 950 30.23 -27.32 11.92
C ASP A 950 31.52 -27.81 12.60
N LYS A 951 31.37 -28.55 13.71
CA LYS A 951 32.51 -29.17 14.38
C LYS A 951 33.34 -30.07 13.46
N TRP A 952 32.69 -30.87 12.61
CA TRP A 952 33.38 -31.79 11.72
C TRP A 952 34.16 -31.03 10.64
N GLU A 953 33.57 -29.98 10.08
CA GLU A 953 34.24 -29.15 9.08
C GLU A 953 35.44 -28.40 9.65
N VAL A 954 35.32 -27.86 10.87
CA VAL A 954 36.43 -27.23 11.58
C VAL A 954 37.59 -28.22 11.79
N ASP A 955 37.28 -29.44 12.23
CA ASP A 955 38.29 -30.49 12.46
C ASP A 955 38.96 -30.95 11.13
N ASN A 956 38.27 -30.85 9.99
CA ASN A 956 38.78 -31.21 8.65
C ASN A 956 39.25 -30.00 7.81
N ALA A 957 39.32 -28.81 8.41
CA ALA A 957 39.71 -27.55 7.77
C ALA A 957 38.88 -27.20 6.52
N LEU A 958 37.60 -27.56 6.53
CA LEU A 958 36.56 -27.09 5.63
C LEU A 958 35.93 -25.80 6.19
N SER A 959 35.00 -25.22 5.45
CA SER A 959 34.41 -23.92 5.77
C SER A 959 32.97 -24.08 6.24
N PRO A 960 32.68 -24.03 7.56
CA PRO A 960 31.34 -24.23 8.14
C PRO A 960 30.34 -23.08 7.90
N ILE A 961 30.54 -22.31 6.83
CA ILE A 961 29.74 -21.15 6.44
C ILE A 961 29.60 -21.06 4.92
N ASN A 962 30.02 -22.09 4.19
CA ASN A 962 30.05 -22.16 2.74
C ASN A 962 29.58 -23.52 2.19
N ALA A 963 28.26 -23.69 2.13
CA ALA A 963 27.55 -24.87 1.63
C ALA A 963 27.95 -25.42 0.24
N LEU A 964 28.76 -24.68 -0.51
CA LEU A 964 29.30 -25.14 -1.78
C LEU A 964 30.47 -26.11 -1.59
N ASP A 965 31.17 -26.08 -0.45
CA ASP A 965 32.31 -26.96 -0.24
C ASP A 965 31.91 -28.41 0.08
N ALA A 966 30.73 -28.72 0.64
CA ALA A 966 30.20 -30.09 0.63
C ALA A 966 30.22 -30.76 -0.75
N SER A 967 30.07 -29.97 -1.82
CA SER A 967 30.07 -30.44 -3.22
C SER A 967 31.43 -30.36 -3.91
N LEU A 968 32.47 -29.90 -3.21
CA LEU A 968 33.83 -29.90 -3.71
C LEU A 968 34.48 -31.26 -3.47
N ASP A 969 35.38 -31.58 -4.39
CA ASP A 969 36.29 -32.73 -4.40
C ASP A 969 37.69 -32.08 -4.38
N ILE A 970 38.27 -31.94 -3.19
CA ILE A 970 39.43 -31.05 -2.93
C ILE A 970 40.71 -31.68 -3.49
N GLU A 971 40.82 -32.99 -3.34
CA GLU A 971 41.90 -33.88 -3.75
C GLU A 971 41.74 -34.37 -5.19
N MET A 972 40.57 -34.17 -5.80
CA MET A 972 40.21 -34.56 -7.16
C MET A 972 40.27 -36.08 -7.35
N ASP A 973 39.86 -36.83 -6.32
CA ASP A 973 39.92 -38.28 -6.26
C ASP A 973 38.61 -38.97 -6.68
N GLY A 974 37.53 -38.20 -6.77
CA GLY A 974 36.20 -38.63 -7.19
C GLY A 974 35.16 -38.73 -6.08
N LEU A 975 35.50 -38.47 -4.82
CA LEU A 975 34.54 -38.20 -3.75
C LEU A 975 34.40 -36.69 -3.54
N ILE A 976 33.20 -36.27 -3.17
CA ILE A 976 32.98 -34.91 -2.67
C ILE A 976 32.95 -34.94 -1.15
N ASN A 977 33.29 -33.83 -0.49
CA ASN A 977 33.40 -33.74 0.98
C ASN A 977 32.22 -34.39 1.75
N ILE A 978 30.97 -34.21 1.30
CA ILE A 978 29.80 -34.85 1.93
C ILE A 978 29.82 -36.39 1.84
N GLN A 979 30.33 -36.94 0.73
CA GLN A 979 30.50 -38.38 0.58
C GLN A 979 31.60 -38.89 1.51
N GLU A 980 32.66 -38.12 1.68
CA GLU A 980 33.78 -38.49 2.56
C GLU A 980 33.35 -38.52 4.03
N TYR A 981 32.53 -37.57 4.47
CA TYR A 981 31.86 -37.64 5.78
C TYR A 981 31.07 -38.95 5.96
N TYR A 982 30.33 -39.39 4.91
CA TYR A 982 29.56 -40.64 4.97
C TYR A 982 30.42 -41.92 4.91
N TYR A 983 31.56 -41.89 4.22
CA TYR A 983 32.50 -43.02 4.12
C TYR A 983 33.58 -43.00 5.20
N ASN A 984 33.64 -41.93 6.00
CA ASN A 984 34.60 -41.73 7.08
C ASN A 984 36.06 -41.69 6.57
N THR A 985 36.25 -41.16 5.36
CA THR A 985 37.55 -40.85 4.71
C THR A 985 37.96 -39.40 5.02
N ASP A 986 39.22 -39.04 4.74
CA ASP A 986 39.74 -37.68 4.99
C ASP A 986 39.62 -36.81 3.73
N PRO A 987 38.84 -35.70 3.73
CA PRO A 987 38.62 -34.80 2.59
C PRO A 987 39.84 -33.97 2.16
N ARG A 988 41.03 -34.39 2.60
CA ARG A 988 42.31 -33.83 2.18
C ARG A 988 43.34 -34.92 1.91
N ASP A 989 42.94 -36.18 2.00
CA ASP A 989 43.77 -37.32 1.67
C ASP A 989 43.23 -38.00 0.41
N PHE A 990 44.09 -38.11 -0.59
CA PHE A 990 43.71 -38.72 -1.88
C PHE A 990 43.52 -40.24 -1.77
N ASP A 991 44.09 -40.85 -0.74
CA ASP A 991 44.25 -42.29 -0.55
C ASP A 991 44.33 -42.56 0.96
N SER A 992 43.15 -42.61 1.61
CA SER A 992 43.00 -42.64 3.07
C SER A 992 43.66 -43.87 3.73
N ASP A 993 43.90 -44.95 2.98
CA ASP A 993 44.53 -46.17 3.48
C ASP A 993 45.94 -46.46 2.92
N GLU A 994 46.44 -45.56 2.06
CA GLU A 994 47.77 -45.54 1.43
C GLU A 994 48.08 -46.77 0.53
N ASP A 995 47.07 -47.38 -0.10
CA ASP A 995 47.26 -48.56 -0.94
C ASP A 995 47.63 -48.26 -2.41
N GLY A 996 47.52 -46.99 -2.79
CA GLY A 996 47.85 -46.46 -4.11
C GLY A 996 46.67 -46.35 -5.07
N HIS A 997 45.45 -46.69 -4.62
CA HIS A 997 44.21 -46.30 -5.24
C HIS A 997 43.70 -45.00 -4.60
N SER A 998 42.53 -44.54 -4.99
CA SER A 998 41.96 -43.31 -4.45
C SER A 998 40.60 -43.63 -3.89
N ASP A 999 40.20 -42.95 -2.83
CA ASP A 999 38.96 -43.27 -2.10
C ASP A 999 37.76 -43.25 -3.07
N GLY A 1000 37.72 -42.28 -3.98
CA GLY A 1000 36.72 -42.18 -5.05
C GLY A 1000 36.79 -43.29 -6.09
N ALA A 1001 37.97 -43.80 -6.44
CA ALA A 1001 38.10 -44.93 -7.34
C ALA A 1001 37.61 -46.24 -6.70
N GLU A 1002 37.84 -46.39 -5.40
CA GLU A 1002 37.45 -47.55 -4.60
C GLU A 1002 35.94 -47.60 -4.37
N VAL A 1003 35.35 -46.49 -3.92
CA VAL A 1003 33.90 -46.35 -3.81
C VAL A 1003 33.21 -46.59 -5.17
N ALA A 1004 33.78 -46.10 -6.28
CA ALA A 1004 33.26 -46.35 -7.62
C ALA A 1004 33.37 -47.83 -8.07
N ALA A 1005 34.39 -48.55 -7.59
CA ALA A 1005 34.58 -49.98 -7.82
C ALA A 1005 33.80 -50.87 -6.84
N GLY A 1006 33.25 -50.28 -5.77
CA GLY A 1006 32.56 -50.98 -4.69
C GLY A 1006 33.50 -51.69 -3.72
N THR A 1007 34.72 -51.19 -3.57
CA THR A 1007 35.70 -51.64 -2.57
C THR A 1007 35.78 -50.66 -1.39
N ASP A 1008 36.40 -51.06 -0.27
CA ASP A 1008 36.44 -50.28 0.98
C ASP A 1008 37.64 -49.31 1.02
N PRO A 1009 37.43 -47.97 0.98
CA PRO A 1009 38.50 -46.97 0.91
C PRO A 1009 39.31 -46.80 2.21
N LEU A 1010 39.04 -47.61 3.23
CA LEU A 1010 39.78 -47.63 4.50
C LEU A 1010 40.50 -48.97 4.73
N ASP A 1011 40.50 -49.87 3.75
CA ASP A 1011 41.15 -51.18 3.79
C ASP A 1011 42.10 -51.41 2.62
N GLN A 1012 43.40 -51.17 2.88
CA GLN A 1012 44.53 -51.27 1.95
C GLN A 1012 44.71 -52.61 1.17
N TYR A 1013 43.81 -53.56 1.40
CA TYR A 1013 43.78 -54.87 0.76
C TYR A 1013 42.58 -55.05 -0.20
N ASP A 1014 41.75 -54.03 -0.44
CA ASP A 1014 40.54 -54.10 -1.28
C ASP A 1014 40.48 -52.98 -2.35
N PHE A 1015 41.01 -53.21 -3.57
CA PHE A 1015 41.19 -52.15 -4.59
C PHE A 1015 40.67 -52.45 -6.03
N PRO A 1016 40.42 -51.39 -6.87
CA PRO A 1016 39.92 -51.45 -8.25
C PRO A 1016 40.81 -52.16 -9.30
N SER A 1017 40.18 -52.75 -10.33
CA SER A 1017 40.85 -53.35 -11.50
C SER A 1017 40.83 -52.44 -12.77
N PRO A 1018 41.87 -52.38 -13.64
CA PRO A 1018 42.04 -51.35 -14.69
C PRO A 1018 41.12 -51.45 -15.96
N PRO A 1019 40.64 -50.32 -16.57
CA PRO A 1019 39.81 -50.28 -17.80
C PRO A 1019 40.53 -49.94 -19.14
N GLU A 1020 39.91 -50.29 -20.29
CA GLU A 1020 40.43 -50.28 -21.70
C GLU A 1020 40.29 -48.93 -22.48
N PRO A 1021 41.09 -48.64 -23.54
CA PRO A 1021 41.31 -47.28 -24.07
C PRO A 1021 40.50 -46.87 -25.34
N GLU A 1022 39.40 -46.09 -25.22
CA GLU A 1022 38.73 -45.43 -26.38
C GLU A 1022 38.18 -43.98 -26.18
N SER A 1023 38.29 -43.32 -25.02
CA SER A 1023 37.50 -42.08 -24.70
C SER A 1023 38.11 -40.70 -25.05
N ILE A 1024 39.34 -40.58 -25.55
CA ILE A 1024 40.09 -39.30 -25.63
C ILE A 1024 39.58 -38.31 -26.73
N LEU A 1025 38.72 -38.73 -27.65
CA LEU A 1025 38.35 -37.93 -28.84
C LEU A 1025 37.20 -36.93 -28.65
N LEU A 1026 36.40 -37.03 -27.57
CA LEU A 1026 35.18 -36.22 -27.41
C LEU A 1026 35.47 -34.83 -26.80
N GLU A 1027 36.42 -34.72 -25.88
CA GLU A 1027 36.67 -33.51 -25.09
C GLU A 1027 37.27 -32.34 -25.89
N LEU A 1028 38.06 -32.63 -26.93
CA LEU A 1028 38.67 -31.58 -27.78
C LEU A 1028 37.66 -30.77 -28.60
N SER A 1029 36.44 -31.28 -28.79
CA SER A 1029 35.43 -30.65 -29.64
C SER A 1029 34.66 -29.51 -28.95
N ILE A 1030 34.51 -29.59 -27.62
CA ILE A 1030 33.69 -28.68 -26.81
C ILE A 1030 34.42 -27.34 -26.59
N LEU A 1031 35.75 -27.37 -26.39
CA LEU A 1031 36.58 -26.20 -26.12
C LEU A 1031 36.61 -25.18 -27.28
N ILE A 1032 36.48 -25.64 -28.52
CA ILE A 1032 36.51 -24.79 -29.72
C ILE A 1032 35.22 -23.96 -29.86
N GLY A 1033 34.08 -24.48 -29.38
CA GLY A 1033 32.79 -23.79 -29.46
C GLY A 1033 32.69 -22.56 -28.57
N CYS A 1034 33.25 -22.63 -27.36
CA CYS A 1034 33.17 -21.55 -26.37
C CYS A 1034 33.92 -20.27 -26.81
N ILE A 1035 35.04 -20.42 -27.52
CA ILE A 1035 35.87 -19.29 -27.97
C ILE A 1035 35.15 -18.43 -29.03
N ALA A 1036 34.30 -19.05 -29.86
CA ALA A 1036 33.60 -18.35 -30.94
C ALA A 1036 32.48 -17.41 -30.45
N ILE A 1037 31.83 -17.77 -29.34
CA ILE A 1037 30.69 -17.00 -28.77
C ILE A 1037 31.19 -15.72 -28.10
N ALA A 1038 32.32 -15.80 -27.38
CA ALA A 1038 32.92 -14.63 -26.71
C ALA A 1038 33.31 -13.51 -27.69
N ALA A 1039 33.78 -13.87 -28.89
CA ALA A 1039 34.18 -12.91 -29.92
C ALA A 1039 33.00 -12.11 -30.50
N ALA A 1040 31.81 -12.72 -30.60
CA ALA A 1040 30.62 -12.08 -31.17
C ALA A 1040 30.04 -10.98 -30.26
N ILE A 1041 30.11 -11.18 -28.93
CA ILE A 1041 29.59 -10.25 -27.92
C ILE A 1041 30.39 -8.94 -27.92
N VAL A 1042 31.72 -9.02 -28.07
CA VAL A 1042 32.61 -7.84 -28.10
C VAL A 1042 32.36 -6.97 -29.34
N ILE A 1043 32.07 -7.58 -30.49
CA ILE A 1043 31.80 -6.86 -31.74
C ILE A 1043 30.47 -6.09 -31.67
N TYR A 1044 29.46 -6.65 -31.01
CA TYR A 1044 28.14 -6.00 -30.84
C TYR A 1044 28.22 -4.74 -29.98
N GLY A 1045 29.06 -4.73 -28.93
CA GLY A 1045 29.24 -3.57 -28.04
C GLY A 1045 29.90 -2.35 -28.71
N ILE A 1046 30.74 -2.57 -29.72
CA ILE A 1046 31.48 -1.49 -30.41
C ILE A 1046 30.60 -0.73 -31.41
N LEU A 1047 29.55 -1.37 -31.97
CA LEU A 1047 28.69 -0.77 -33.00
C LEU A 1047 27.65 0.24 -32.45
N GLN A 1048 27.41 0.28 -31.14
CA GLN A 1048 26.41 1.16 -30.51
C GLN A 1048 26.92 2.60 -30.21
N ARG A 1049 28.22 2.92 -30.39
CA ARG A 1049 28.82 4.20 -29.90
C ARG A 1049 29.22 5.25 -30.94
N SER A 1050 28.57 5.32 -32.11
CA SER A 1050 28.96 6.27 -33.18
C SER A 1050 27.84 7.16 -33.73
N ARG A 1051 27.51 8.29 -33.08
CA ARG A 1051 26.97 9.52 -33.75
C ARG A 1051 27.50 10.80 -33.07
N PRO A 1052 27.77 11.91 -33.80
CA PRO A 1052 28.62 13.01 -33.32
C PRO A 1052 27.89 14.14 -32.58
N ILE A 1053 28.59 14.74 -31.62
CA ILE A 1053 28.19 15.87 -30.76
C ILE A 1053 28.60 17.22 -31.41
N ALA A 1054 27.71 18.22 -31.40
CA ALA A 1054 28.02 19.61 -31.74
C ALA A 1054 28.11 20.49 -30.47
N ALA A 1055 29.13 21.35 -30.39
CA ALA A 1055 29.52 22.14 -29.21
C ALA A 1055 29.00 23.59 -29.21
N PRO A 1056 28.90 24.25 -28.03
CA PRO A 1056 28.97 25.72 -27.87
C PRO A 1056 30.11 26.14 -26.90
N PRO A 1057 30.36 27.43 -26.57
CA PRO A 1057 30.12 28.73 -27.25
C PRO A 1057 31.40 29.62 -27.35
N THR A 1058 31.38 30.71 -28.14
CA THR A 1058 32.22 31.92 -27.85
C THR A 1058 31.56 33.23 -28.31
N SER A 1059 31.65 34.24 -27.46
CA SER A 1059 31.59 35.70 -27.76
C SER A 1059 32.70 36.35 -26.89
N PRO A 1060 33.26 37.56 -27.15
CA PRO A 1060 32.63 38.78 -27.71
C PRO A 1060 33.53 39.70 -28.59
N LYS A 1061 32.95 40.74 -29.23
CA LYS A 1061 33.40 42.16 -29.17
C LYS A 1061 32.55 43.12 -30.01
N GLN A 1062 32.22 44.25 -29.39
CA GLN A 1062 31.54 45.44 -29.89
C GLN A 1062 32.40 46.27 -30.85
N VAL A 1063 31.79 47.02 -31.80
CA VAL A 1063 31.98 48.48 -32.05
C VAL A 1063 30.74 49.03 -32.83
N PRO A 1064 30.26 50.28 -32.58
CA PRO A 1064 28.99 50.87 -33.08
C PRO A 1064 29.25 51.98 -34.16
N PRO A 1065 28.39 53.01 -34.36
CA PRO A 1065 26.98 53.08 -34.81
C PRO A 1065 26.82 53.98 -36.07
N ASN A 1066 25.66 53.96 -36.77
CA ASN A 1066 25.09 55.21 -37.33
C ASN A 1066 23.65 55.11 -37.89
N LYS A 1067 22.83 56.02 -37.35
CA LYS A 1067 21.83 56.91 -38.00
C LYS A 1067 20.52 56.37 -38.61
N LYS A 1068 19.44 56.89 -37.98
CA LYS A 1068 18.25 57.60 -38.53
C LYS A 1068 17.31 56.77 -39.43
N GLN A 1069 15.99 56.83 -39.35
CA GLN A 1069 15.00 57.71 -38.71
C GLN A 1069 13.61 56.99 -38.75
N PRO A 1070 12.56 57.53 -38.10
CA PRO A 1070 11.32 56.84 -37.72
C PRO A 1070 10.14 57.09 -38.67
N ILE A 1071 9.04 56.34 -38.51
CA ILE A 1071 7.62 56.67 -38.82
C ILE A 1071 6.77 55.55 -38.15
N LYS A 1072 5.98 55.83 -37.09
CA LYS A 1072 4.51 56.08 -37.08
C LYS A 1072 3.70 54.94 -37.75
N THR A 1073 2.60 54.38 -37.25
CA THR A 1073 1.61 54.72 -36.20
C THR A 1073 0.64 53.52 -36.08
N THR A 1074 0.15 53.25 -34.87
CA THR A 1074 -1.20 52.73 -34.49
C THR A 1074 -2.03 51.92 -35.52
N GLN A 1075 -2.37 50.67 -35.16
CA GLN A 1075 -3.69 50.30 -34.63
C GLN A 1075 -3.56 49.06 -33.75
#